data_AF-A0A4Q2XI68-F1
#
_entry.id   AF-A0A4Q2XI68-F1
#
_cell.length_a   1.000
_cell.length_b   1.000
_cell.length_c   1.000
_cell.angle_alpha   90.00
_cell.angle_beta   90.00
_cell.angle_gamma   90.00
#
_symmetry.space_group_name_H-M   'P 1'
#
loop_
_entity.id
_entity.type
_entity.pdbx_description
1 polymer ?
#
loop_
_entity_poly.entity_id
_entity_poly.type
_entity_poly.pdbx_seq_one_letter_code
_entity_poly.pdbx_strand_id
1 'polypeptide(L)'
;MSYTDDVRDACNFDTSRPLIIAGNGPSLLEVDSRLLPEDAYVFRCNWFFMEDHYRLGRKVDGYFWSIHNEGMLRGLDEAVRIGGYEIGAYFTPVTFKEFADPTSMCSKLSFTPCHNPWRIIAGQPDLAAAMMMRPLPTQGMQMLATALQLGFRDIHLVGIDFYQGDKSRYAYPVSRDIAEKWLQLKDVTPGYEDGHSMDVDLRMLQYCLDSYPGLRIRNHGMDNPLIPRSREVPSGDGAGRFEVKPVVDPALATASKRPLYKKFVPEGATSELKCAYVTYANDDFAFGVAALANSLGKLSDVPLVVMVAPDVDLSLFPKLENVRIYVVNKVDNPNTLSKSQLRFQDTYSKLNVFGLSFLDRAVFLDADTLVLKNIDHLFSHEQFAAAPDFGLEHNRDTFNSGVFVCSPSPELYSRMMEALPALSSYDGGDQGFLNVFFNDAERLDWRYNALKRVSLKFPATFQLNDVSVIHYVGQKPWNPVRSSDEYQYKSISSLWFSALPEDSKIALFHRLRAESEMPSGPSLKVDTTHFEVNGEVPEAIKDMEPIELRPLEMANVMVSIGRTDLARAISEVCLQKNPSSRAHRVILAKCDSGRVANAGPESAEPADGEPAETTETKPAIGGRTKTPFRFFRSGGKGAK
;
A
#
# COMPACT_ATOMS: atom_id res chain seq x y z
N MET A 1 -22.41 -21.44 4.25
CA MET A 1 -21.03 -21.71 3.81
C MET A 1 -20.21 -20.43 3.86
N SER A 2 -18.89 -20.52 3.91
CA SER A 2 -18.03 -19.35 3.66
C SER A 2 -17.92 -19.11 2.16
N TYR A 3 -17.58 -17.89 1.74
CA TYR A 3 -17.37 -17.59 0.30
C TYR A 3 -16.33 -18.52 -0.34
N THR A 4 -15.30 -18.90 0.42
CA THR A 4 -14.27 -19.84 -0.03
C THR A 4 -14.84 -21.23 -0.31
N ASP A 5 -15.80 -21.70 0.50
CA ASP A 5 -16.54 -22.94 0.23
C ASP A 5 -17.40 -22.77 -1.03
N ASP A 6 -18.16 -21.67 -1.14
CA ASP A 6 -19.03 -21.40 -2.29
C ASP A 6 -18.22 -21.38 -3.61
N VAL A 7 -16.99 -20.83 -3.60
CA VAL A 7 -16.10 -20.81 -4.75
C VAL A 7 -15.57 -22.21 -5.07
N ARG A 8 -15.08 -22.95 -4.06
CA ARG A 8 -14.60 -24.33 -4.22
C ARG A 8 -15.67 -25.22 -4.84
N ASP A 9 -16.91 -25.12 -4.35
CA ASP A 9 -18.04 -25.90 -4.82
C ASP A 9 -18.46 -25.47 -6.23
N ALA A 10 -18.54 -24.15 -6.51
CA ALA A 10 -18.86 -23.64 -7.84
C ALA A 10 -17.84 -24.04 -8.91
N CYS A 11 -16.55 -24.08 -8.56
CA CYS A 11 -15.47 -24.52 -9.44
C CYS A 11 -15.32 -26.05 -9.51
N ASN A 12 -16.06 -26.81 -8.68
CA ASN A 12 -15.91 -28.26 -8.49
C ASN A 12 -14.44 -28.66 -8.19
N PHE A 13 -13.79 -27.94 -7.27
CA PHE A 13 -12.42 -28.24 -6.84
C PHE A 13 -12.40 -29.32 -5.75
N ASP A 14 -12.05 -30.55 -6.13
CA ASP A 14 -11.61 -31.57 -5.19
C ASP A 14 -10.17 -31.27 -4.77
N THR A 15 -10.02 -30.62 -3.62
CA THR A 15 -8.71 -30.16 -3.14
C THR A 15 -7.84 -31.25 -2.52
N SER A 16 -8.26 -32.52 -2.60
CA SER A 16 -7.39 -33.68 -2.34
C SER A 16 -6.48 -33.99 -3.53
N ARG A 17 -6.90 -33.63 -4.76
CA ARG A 17 -6.09 -33.76 -5.97
C ARG A 17 -4.95 -32.75 -6.01
N PRO A 18 -3.83 -33.05 -6.70
CA PRO A 18 -2.75 -32.10 -6.89
C PRO A 18 -3.18 -30.84 -7.66
N LEU A 19 -2.50 -29.73 -7.40
CA LEU A 19 -2.67 -28.48 -8.14
C LEU A 19 -1.32 -28.05 -8.75
N ILE A 20 -1.30 -27.84 -10.07
CA ILE A 20 -0.22 -27.14 -10.76
C ILE A 20 -0.53 -25.64 -10.74
N ILE A 21 0.33 -24.84 -10.13
CA ILE A 21 0.31 -23.38 -10.22
C ILE A 21 1.44 -22.97 -11.16
N ALA A 22 1.05 -22.50 -12.34
CA ALA A 22 1.97 -22.16 -13.40
C ALA A 22 2.00 -20.65 -13.70
N GLY A 23 3.16 -20.05 -13.40
CA GLY A 23 3.53 -18.73 -13.89
C GLY A 23 3.97 -18.78 -15.37
N ASN A 24 4.44 -17.65 -15.87
CA ASN A 24 4.85 -17.52 -17.28
C ASN A 24 6.38 -17.51 -17.45
N GLY A 25 7.15 -17.71 -16.38
CA GLY A 25 8.62 -17.60 -16.37
C GLY A 25 9.31 -18.66 -17.24
N PRO A 26 10.49 -18.34 -17.82
CA PRO A 26 11.26 -19.23 -18.69
C PRO A 26 11.42 -20.69 -18.23
N SER A 27 11.50 -20.97 -16.92
CA SER A 27 11.69 -22.34 -16.42
C SER A 27 10.57 -23.31 -16.84
N LEU A 28 9.39 -22.81 -17.21
CA LEU A 28 8.30 -23.60 -17.79
C LEU A 28 8.74 -24.37 -19.07
N LEU A 29 9.79 -23.93 -19.77
CA LEU A 29 10.41 -24.65 -20.88
C LEU A 29 11.22 -25.89 -20.46
N GLU A 30 11.69 -25.94 -19.22
CA GLU A 30 12.61 -26.96 -18.70
C GLU A 30 11.92 -28.03 -17.84
N VAL A 31 10.59 -28.00 -17.76
CA VAL A 31 9.83 -28.87 -16.87
C VAL A 31 9.70 -30.25 -17.48
N ASP A 32 10.29 -31.24 -16.82
CA ASP A 32 10.09 -32.64 -17.16
C ASP A 32 8.66 -33.03 -16.81
N SER A 33 7.83 -33.24 -17.84
CA SER A 33 6.41 -33.56 -17.69
C SER A 33 6.17 -34.86 -16.90
N ARG A 34 7.17 -35.75 -16.80
CA ARG A 34 7.11 -36.98 -15.99
C ARG A 34 7.11 -36.70 -14.47
N LEU A 35 7.48 -35.50 -14.05
CA LEU A 35 7.43 -35.04 -12.66
C LEU A 35 6.09 -34.36 -12.30
N LEU A 36 5.20 -34.15 -13.28
CA LEU A 36 3.88 -33.56 -13.08
C LEU A 36 2.82 -34.67 -12.94
N PRO A 37 1.84 -34.53 -12.02
CA PRO A 37 0.74 -35.47 -11.89
C PRO A 37 -0.26 -35.31 -13.05
N GLU A 38 -0.63 -36.42 -13.68
CA GLU A 38 -1.52 -36.43 -14.85
C GLU A 38 -2.95 -35.96 -14.55
N ASP A 39 -3.38 -36.03 -13.29
CA ASP A 39 -4.72 -35.65 -12.82
C ASP A 39 -4.77 -34.32 -12.08
N ALA A 40 -3.76 -33.45 -12.22
CA ALA A 40 -3.74 -32.15 -11.57
C ALA A 40 -4.87 -31.22 -12.02
N TYR A 41 -5.29 -30.30 -11.14
CA TYR A 41 -5.87 -29.03 -11.57
C TYR A 41 -4.77 -28.10 -12.08
N VAL A 42 -5.07 -27.21 -13.03
CA VAL A 42 -4.09 -26.24 -13.58
C VAL A 42 -4.54 -24.80 -13.37
N PHE A 43 -3.77 -24.03 -12.59
CA PHE A 43 -3.90 -22.58 -12.49
C PHE A 43 -2.87 -21.88 -13.39
N ARG A 44 -3.31 -20.96 -14.24
CA ARG A 44 -2.47 -20.10 -15.10
C ARG A 44 -2.74 -18.62 -14.81
N CYS A 45 -1.86 -17.72 -15.23
CA CYS A 45 -2.05 -16.28 -15.03
C CYS A 45 -1.61 -15.39 -16.20
N ASN A 46 -2.14 -14.16 -16.21
CA ASN A 46 -1.74 -13.09 -17.13
C ASN A 46 -1.73 -13.56 -18.60
N TRP A 47 -0.63 -13.33 -19.33
CA TRP A 47 -0.49 -13.55 -20.78
C TRP A 47 -0.32 -15.02 -21.24
N PHE A 48 -0.57 -16.02 -20.38
CA PHE A 48 -0.21 -17.42 -20.65
C PHE A 48 -0.72 -17.97 -22.00
N PHE A 49 -1.88 -17.49 -22.45
CA PHE A 49 -2.55 -17.91 -23.69
C PHE A 49 -1.81 -17.47 -24.97
N MET A 50 -0.71 -16.72 -24.85
CA MET A 50 0.22 -16.39 -25.92
C MET A 50 1.30 -17.47 -26.14
N GLU A 51 1.31 -18.55 -25.36
CA GLU A 51 2.25 -19.66 -25.57
C GLU A 51 2.06 -20.32 -26.94
N ASP A 52 3.19 -20.66 -27.59
CA ASP A 52 3.23 -21.29 -28.91
C ASP A 52 2.83 -22.78 -28.89
N HIS A 53 2.80 -23.40 -27.71
CA HIS A 53 2.44 -24.80 -27.48
C HIS A 53 1.77 -24.97 -26.12
N TYR A 54 0.72 -25.79 -26.06
CA TYR A 54 -0.07 -26.12 -24.87
C TYR A 54 0.69 -27.03 -23.88
N ARG A 55 1.74 -26.52 -23.25
CA ARG A 55 2.69 -27.30 -22.42
C ARG A 55 2.04 -27.96 -21.20
N LEU A 56 1.01 -27.35 -20.65
CA LEU A 56 0.20 -27.87 -19.53
C LEU A 56 -1.22 -28.28 -19.99
N GLY A 57 -1.38 -28.54 -21.30
CA GLY A 57 -2.68 -28.79 -21.91
C GLY A 57 -3.49 -27.51 -22.17
N ARG A 58 -4.66 -27.72 -22.79
CA ARG A 58 -5.60 -26.64 -23.18
C ARG A 58 -6.62 -26.30 -22.10
N LYS A 59 -6.74 -27.13 -21.06
CA LYS A 59 -7.66 -26.93 -19.95
C LYS A 59 -6.95 -26.16 -18.84
N VAL A 60 -7.58 -25.08 -18.39
CA VAL A 60 -7.11 -24.24 -17.28
C VAL A 60 -8.24 -24.11 -16.29
N ASP A 61 -8.14 -24.81 -15.17
CA ASP A 61 -9.22 -24.85 -14.17
C ASP A 61 -9.36 -23.53 -13.41
N GLY A 62 -8.29 -22.72 -13.32
CA GLY A 62 -8.33 -21.37 -12.77
C GLY A 62 -7.42 -20.40 -13.51
N TYR A 63 -7.99 -19.37 -14.12
CA TYR A 63 -7.23 -18.29 -14.75
C TYR A 63 -7.20 -17.02 -13.88
N PHE A 64 -6.00 -16.54 -13.57
CA PHE A 64 -5.80 -15.43 -12.64
C PHE A 64 -5.20 -14.18 -13.32
N TRP A 65 -5.75 -13.01 -13.00
CA TRP A 65 -5.14 -11.72 -13.35
C TRP A 65 -5.49 -10.63 -12.32
N SER A 66 -4.58 -9.68 -12.15
CA SER A 66 -4.64 -8.72 -11.03
C SER A 66 -4.94 -7.27 -11.41
N ILE A 67 -4.83 -6.92 -12.68
CA ILE A 67 -4.84 -5.53 -13.20
C ILE A 67 -5.75 -5.49 -14.42
N HIS A 68 -6.52 -4.41 -14.59
CA HIS A 68 -7.30 -4.20 -15.80
C HIS A 68 -6.36 -3.96 -17.01
N ASN A 69 -6.47 -4.80 -18.04
CA ASN A 69 -5.74 -4.65 -19.30
C ASN A 69 -6.62 -5.15 -20.45
N GLU A 70 -7.16 -4.24 -21.26
CA GLU A 70 -8.06 -4.57 -22.37
C GLU A 70 -7.41 -5.50 -23.42
N GLY A 71 -6.11 -5.34 -23.69
CA GLY A 71 -5.39 -6.18 -24.65
C GLY A 71 -5.28 -7.63 -24.19
N MET A 72 -5.02 -7.83 -22.90
CA MET A 72 -5.00 -9.15 -22.26
C MET A 72 -6.37 -9.83 -22.29
N LEU A 73 -7.41 -9.08 -21.95
CA LEU A 73 -8.77 -9.62 -21.86
C LEU A 73 -9.34 -9.96 -23.25
N ARG A 74 -9.05 -9.13 -24.26
CA ARG A 74 -9.42 -9.42 -25.66
C ARG A 74 -8.60 -10.57 -26.25
N GLY A 75 -7.31 -10.67 -25.92
CA GLY A 75 -6.46 -11.79 -26.34
C GLY A 75 -6.91 -13.11 -25.74
N LEU A 76 -7.29 -13.12 -24.46
CA LEU A 76 -7.88 -14.27 -23.77
C LEU A 76 -9.23 -14.67 -24.38
N ASP A 77 -10.14 -13.73 -24.60
CA ASP A 77 -11.44 -14.01 -25.24
C ASP A 77 -11.24 -14.59 -26.65
N GLU A 78 -10.35 -14.01 -27.47
CA GLU A 78 -10.03 -14.57 -28.79
C GLU A 78 -9.51 -16.01 -28.66
N ALA A 79 -8.56 -16.25 -27.75
CA ALA A 79 -7.97 -17.57 -27.53
C ALA A 79 -8.99 -18.62 -27.03
N VAL A 80 -9.98 -18.24 -26.22
CA VAL A 80 -11.08 -19.14 -25.80
C VAL A 80 -12.08 -19.34 -26.92
N ARG A 81 -12.49 -18.26 -27.62
CA ARG A 81 -13.52 -18.28 -28.66
C ARG A 81 -13.11 -19.06 -29.92
N ILE A 82 -11.82 -19.08 -30.27
CA ILE A 82 -11.30 -19.95 -31.34
C ILE A 82 -11.10 -21.40 -30.89
N GLY A 83 -11.41 -21.71 -29.62
CA GLY A 83 -11.20 -23.02 -29.03
C GLY A 83 -9.73 -23.33 -28.73
N GLY A 84 -8.87 -22.32 -28.54
CA GLY A 84 -7.51 -22.54 -28.07
C GLY A 84 -7.50 -23.13 -26.65
N TYR A 85 -8.18 -22.46 -25.71
CA TYR A 85 -8.27 -22.87 -24.31
C TYR A 85 -9.70 -23.10 -23.82
N GLU A 86 -9.82 -23.96 -22.82
CA GLU A 86 -11.01 -24.15 -21.98
C GLU A 86 -10.69 -23.61 -20.58
N ILE A 87 -11.39 -22.56 -20.13
CA ILE A 87 -11.20 -21.95 -18.81
C ILE A 87 -12.34 -22.38 -17.89
N GLY A 88 -12.03 -23.05 -16.78
CA GLY A 88 -13.02 -23.53 -15.81
C GLY A 88 -13.56 -22.42 -14.91
N ALA A 89 -12.69 -21.54 -14.42
CA ALA A 89 -13.05 -20.39 -13.60
C ALA A 89 -12.04 -19.24 -13.75
N TYR A 90 -12.55 -18.02 -13.52
CA TYR A 90 -11.81 -16.77 -13.62
C TYR A 90 -11.58 -16.18 -12.21
N PHE A 91 -10.39 -15.66 -11.94
CA PHE A 91 -9.99 -15.14 -10.64
C PHE A 91 -9.36 -13.75 -10.78
N THR A 92 -10.08 -12.70 -10.36
CA THR A 92 -9.57 -11.34 -10.44
C THR A 92 -10.03 -10.44 -9.29
N PRO A 93 -9.19 -9.50 -8.81
CA PRO A 93 -9.65 -8.42 -7.96
C PRO A 93 -10.56 -7.44 -8.70
N VAL A 94 -10.31 -7.25 -10.00
CA VAL A 94 -10.86 -6.18 -10.86
C VAL A 94 -12.38 -6.20 -10.81
N THR A 95 -13.01 -5.07 -10.47
CA THR A 95 -14.45 -5.06 -10.22
C THR A 95 -15.23 -4.90 -11.51
N PHE A 96 -16.34 -5.64 -11.68
CA PHE A 96 -17.15 -5.57 -12.89
C PHE A 96 -17.82 -4.19 -13.15
N LYS A 97 -17.72 -3.23 -12.22
CA LYS A 97 -18.08 -1.83 -12.49
C LYS A 97 -17.13 -1.16 -13.49
N GLU A 98 -15.86 -1.57 -13.53
CA GLU A 98 -14.87 -1.08 -14.51
C GLU A 98 -15.18 -1.62 -15.92
N PHE A 99 -15.88 -2.75 -16.03
CA PHE A 99 -16.40 -3.31 -17.28
C PHE A 99 -17.80 -2.78 -17.65
N ALA A 100 -18.47 -2.08 -16.73
CA ALA A 100 -19.81 -1.52 -16.95
C ALA A 100 -19.79 -0.16 -17.67
N ASP A 101 -18.62 0.36 -18.03
CA ASP A 101 -18.48 1.46 -18.97
C ASP A 101 -19.01 1.03 -20.36
N PRO A 102 -20.13 1.61 -20.86
CA PRO A 102 -20.68 1.25 -22.16
C PRO A 102 -19.77 1.59 -23.33
N THR A 103 -18.74 2.41 -23.11
CA THR A 103 -17.76 2.82 -24.13
C THR A 103 -16.57 1.86 -24.21
N SER A 104 -16.26 1.09 -23.16
CA SER A 104 -15.24 0.03 -23.22
C SER A 104 -15.75 -1.13 -24.09
N MET A 105 -14.90 -1.58 -25.01
CA MET A 105 -15.17 -2.78 -25.81
C MET A 105 -15.23 -4.06 -24.96
N CYS A 106 -14.64 -4.04 -23.75
CA CYS A 106 -14.63 -5.17 -22.84
C CYS A 106 -16.00 -5.44 -22.18
N SER A 107 -16.94 -4.48 -22.23
CA SER A 107 -18.32 -4.62 -21.73
C SER A 107 -19.14 -5.76 -22.36
N LYS A 108 -18.67 -6.31 -23.49
CA LYS A 108 -19.29 -7.42 -24.23
C LYS A 108 -18.65 -8.79 -23.97
N LEU A 109 -17.58 -8.85 -23.19
CA LEU A 109 -16.85 -10.08 -22.88
C LEU A 109 -17.49 -10.81 -21.69
N SER A 110 -17.57 -12.14 -21.73
CA SER A 110 -18.17 -12.96 -20.67
C SER A 110 -17.13 -13.86 -20.01
N PHE A 111 -16.63 -13.42 -18.86
CA PHE A 111 -15.73 -14.20 -18.00
C PHE A 111 -16.52 -14.75 -16.82
N THR A 112 -17.07 -15.95 -16.96
CA THR A 112 -17.93 -16.58 -15.95
C THR A 112 -17.67 -18.09 -15.87
N PRO A 113 -17.64 -18.70 -14.66
CA PRO A 113 -17.77 -18.06 -13.35
C PRO A 113 -16.52 -17.25 -12.99
N CYS A 114 -16.69 -16.12 -12.30
CA CYS A 114 -15.60 -15.25 -11.89
C CYS A 114 -15.66 -14.94 -10.40
N HIS A 115 -14.51 -15.04 -9.74
CA HIS A 115 -14.36 -14.98 -8.29
C HIS A 115 -13.28 -13.96 -7.91
N ASN A 116 -13.43 -13.31 -6.75
CA ASN A 116 -12.41 -12.40 -6.25
C ASN A 116 -11.45 -13.18 -5.32
N PRO A 117 -10.19 -13.42 -5.73
CA PRO A 117 -9.21 -14.16 -4.92
C PRO A 117 -8.92 -13.48 -3.58
N TRP A 118 -9.14 -12.18 -3.44
CA TRP A 118 -8.96 -11.49 -2.15
C TRP A 118 -10.05 -11.80 -1.14
N ARG A 119 -11.30 -12.00 -1.59
CA ARG A 119 -12.39 -12.45 -0.72
C ARG A 119 -12.19 -13.91 -0.28
N ILE A 120 -11.42 -14.68 -1.05
CA ILE A 120 -10.95 -16.02 -0.66
C ILE A 120 -9.83 -15.90 0.39
N ILE A 121 -8.76 -15.16 0.06
CA ILE A 121 -7.58 -14.93 0.94
C ILE A 121 -7.95 -14.27 2.28
N ALA A 122 -8.89 -13.33 2.29
CA ALA A 122 -9.36 -12.60 3.48
C ALA A 122 -10.04 -13.48 4.55
N GLY A 123 -10.38 -14.74 4.21
CA GLY A 123 -10.83 -15.77 5.15
C GLY A 123 -9.76 -16.22 6.14
N GLN A 124 -8.47 -15.97 5.87
CA GLN A 124 -7.38 -16.15 6.84
C GLN A 124 -6.61 -14.83 7.02
N PRO A 125 -6.91 -14.06 8.07
CA PRO A 125 -6.37 -12.71 8.28
C PRO A 125 -4.84 -12.60 8.25
N ASP A 126 -4.13 -13.57 8.84
CA ASP A 126 -2.65 -13.57 8.84
C ASP A 126 -2.08 -13.78 7.42
N LEU A 127 -2.71 -14.64 6.61
CA LEU A 127 -2.33 -14.86 5.21
C LEU A 127 -2.62 -13.61 4.36
N ALA A 128 -3.76 -12.96 4.59
CA ALA A 128 -4.11 -11.71 3.93
C ALA A 128 -3.13 -10.57 4.29
N ALA A 129 -2.76 -10.45 5.57
CA ALA A 129 -1.76 -9.48 6.03
C ALA A 129 -0.37 -9.75 5.44
N ALA A 130 0.05 -11.02 5.33
CA ALA A 130 1.29 -11.40 4.64
C ALA A 130 1.25 -11.00 3.14
N MET A 131 0.11 -11.18 2.48
CA MET A 131 -0.10 -10.75 1.10
C MET A 131 -0.09 -9.21 0.88
N MET A 132 -0.06 -8.40 1.94
CA MET A 132 0.03 -6.92 1.89
C MET A 132 1.47 -6.37 2.07
N MET A 133 2.49 -7.23 2.11
CA MET A 133 3.91 -6.83 2.14
C MET A 133 4.28 -5.94 0.94
N ARG A 134 5.37 -5.14 1.06
CA ARG A 134 5.90 -4.31 -0.03
C ARG A 134 7.37 -4.64 -0.37
N PRO A 135 7.75 -4.65 -1.67
CA PRO A 135 6.87 -4.68 -2.85
C PRO A 135 5.85 -5.83 -2.80
N LEU A 136 4.77 -5.80 -3.57
CA LEU A 136 3.69 -6.80 -3.40
C LEU A 136 4.18 -8.22 -3.78
N PRO A 137 3.78 -9.26 -3.02
CA PRO A 137 3.91 -10.64 -3.46
C PRO A 137 3.23 -10.85 -4.81
N THR A 138 3.84 -11.68 -5.66
CA THR A 138 3.48 -11.78 -7.06
C THR A 138 2.15 -12.46 -7.33
N GLN A 139 1.72 -12.44 -8.60
CA GLN A 139 0.59 -13.21 -9.10
C GLN A 139 0.72 -14.72 -8.79
N GLY A 140 1.94 -15.26 -8.79
CA GLY A 140 2.22 -16.63 -8.38
C GLY A 140 1.93 -16.88 -6.90
N MET A 141 2.39 -15.98 -6.02
CA MET A 141 2.10 -16.06 -4.58
C MET A 141 0.61 -15.84 -4.27
N GLN A 142 -0.09 -14.99 -5.03
CA GLN A 142 -1.53 -14.83 -4.91
C GLN A 142 -2.29 -16.11 -5.31
N MET A 143 -1.89 -16.79 -6.39
CA MET A 143 -2.46 -18.09 -6.77
C MET A 143 -2.22 -19.12 -5.66
N LEU A 144 -1.01 -19.17 -5.08
CA LEU A 144 -0.69 -20.05 -3.95
C LEU A 144 -1.56 -19.75 -2.72
N ALA A 145 -1.65 -18.48 -2.32
CA ALA A 145 -2.49 -18.07 -1.19
C ALA A 145 -3.98 -18.42 -1.41
N THR A 146 -4.49 -18.23 -2.64
CA THR A 146 -5.87 -18.61 -3.01
C THR A 146 -6.07 -20.12 -2.95
N ALA A 147 -5.12 -20.90 -3.49
CA ALA A 147 -5.17 -22.36 -3.46
C ALA A 147 -5.18 -22.93 -2.03
N LEU A 148 -4.35 -22.38 -1.14
CA LEU A 148 -4.29 -22.78 0.26
C LEU A 148 -5.61 -22.51 0.99
N GLN A 149 -6.31 -21.43 0.66
CA GLN A 149 -7.64 -21.16 1.19
C GLN A 149 -8.71 -22.09 0.65
N LEU A 150 -8.73 -22.32 -0.67
CA LEU A 150 -9.64 -23.30 -1.29
C LEU A 150 -9.46 -24.71 -0.70
N GLY A 151 -8.27 -25.02 -0.19
CA GLY A 151 -7.99 -26.24 0.59
C GLY A 151 -6.91 -27.12 -0.01
N PHE A 152 -6.28 -26.72 -1.12
CA PHE A 152 -5.22 -27.50 -1.75
C PHE A 152 -4.01 -27.60 -0.82
N ARG A 153 -3.46 -28.81 -0.67
CA ARG A 153 -2.27 -29.10 0.16
C ARG A 153 -1.18 -29.83 -0.59
N ASP A 154 -1.42 -30.30 -1.80
CA ASP A 154 -0.41 -30.86 -2.69
C ASP A 154 -0.29 -29.98 -3.94
N ILE A 155 0.80 -29.21 -4.02
CA ILE A 155 0.96 -28.10 -4.97
C ILE A 155 2.29 -28.22 -5.72
N HIS A 156 2.24 -28.07 -7.04
CA HIS A 156 3.38 -28.05 -7.94
C HIS A 156 3.57 -26.62 -8.47
N LEU A 157 4.72 -26.00 -8.18
CA LEU A 157 5.05 -24.66 -8.70
C LEU A 157 5.89 -24.80 -9.98
N VAL A 158 5.46 -24.11 -11.03
CA VAL A 158 5.99 -24.26 -12.40
C VAL A 158 6.10 -22.87 -13.06
N GLY A 159 7.21 -22.51 -13.71
CA GLY A 159 7.33 -21.17 -14.33
C GLY A 159 7.20 -20.01 -13.34
N ILE A 160 7.45 -20.25 -12.04
CA ILE A 160 7.55 -19.23 -10.99
C ILE A 160 9.03 -19.14 -10.63
N ASP A 161 9.73 -18.27 -11.34
CA ASP A 161 11.20 -18.30 -11.39
C ASP A 161 11.83 -17.40 -10.31
N PHE A 162 11.01 -16.78 -9.46
CA PHE A 162 11.42 -15.84 -8.42
C PHE A 162 12.33 -14.70 -8.93
N TYR A 163 12.17 -14.32 -10.20
CA TYR A 163 13.00 -13.35 -10.94
C TYR A 163 14.47 -13.77 -11.12
N GLN A 164 14.76 -15.06 -11.03
CA GLN A 164 16.05 -15.62 -11.40
C GLN A 164 16.12 -15.87 -12.90
N GLY A 165 17.02 -15.17 -13.60
CA GLY A 165 17.28 -15.35 -15.02
C GLY A 165 17.37 -14.01 -15.74
N ASP A 166 18.33 -13.92 -16.65
CA ASP A 166 18.61 -12.70 -17.41
C ASP A 166 18.11 -12.88 -18.86
N LYS A 167 17.40 -11.88 -19.39
CA LYS A 167 16.96 -11.70 -20.80
C LYS A 167 15.63 -12.30 -21.30
N SER A 168 14.78 -12.96 -20.50
CA SER A 168 13.39 -13.28 -20.94
C SER A 168 12.34 -13.27 -19.82
N ARG A 169 11.21 -12.58 -20.09
CA ARG A 169 10.05 -12.47 -19.20
C ARG A 169 9.03 -13.61 -19.38
N TYR A 170 9.07 -14.30 -20.52
CA TYR A 170 8.08 -15.32 -20.90
C TYR A 170 8.77 -16.61 -21.35
N ALA A 171 8.11 -17.74 -21.10
CA ALA A 171 8.47 -19.07 -21.60
C ALA A 171 8.21 -19.29 -23.11
N TYR A 172 7.94 -18.22 -23.86
CA TYR A 172 7.56 -18.26 -25.27
C TYR A 172 8.00 -16.96 -25.97
N PRO A 173 8.34 -17.01 -27.27
CA PRO A 173 8.70 -15.82 -28.02
C PRO A 173 7.46 -14.94 -28.25
N VAL A 174 7.53 -13.68 -27.83
CA VAL A 174 6.52 -12.68 -28.18
C VAL A 174 6.83 -12.15 -29.58
N SER A 175 6.01 -12.48 -30.56
CA SER A 175 6.18 -11.94 -31.91
C SER A 175 5.84 -10.45 -31.95
N ARG A 176 6.44 -9.71 -32.89
CA ARG A 176 6.19 -8.27 -33.07
C ARG A 176 4.71 -7.98 -33.31
N ASP A 177 4.03 -8.79 -34.12
CA ASP A 177 2.61 -8.63 -34.42
C ASP A 177 1.73 -8.88 -33.17
N ILE A 178 2.10 -9.83 -32.32
CA ILE A 178 1.39 -10.09 -31.05
C ILE A 178 1.62 -8.94 -30.05
N ALA A 179 2.85 -8.40 -29.99
CA ALA A 179 3.17 -7.24 -29.17
C ALA A 179 2.38 -6.01 -29.62
N GLU A 180 2.41 -5.66 -30.92
CA GLU A 180 1.70 -4.51 -31.47
C GLU A 180 0.15 -4.66 -31.41
N LYS A 181 -0.39 -5.89 -31.46
CA LYS A 181 -1.83 -6.17 -31.36
C LYS A 181 -2.37 -6.08 -29.93
N TRP A 182 -1.59 -6.45 -28.91
CA TRP A 182 -2.10 -6.71 -27.56
C TRP A 182 -1.31 -6.14 -26.38
N LEU A 183 0.00 -5.94 -26.49
CA LEU A 183 0.87 -5.60 -25.35
C LEU A 183 1.09 -4.09 -25.24
N GLN A 184 1.16 -3.58 -24.00
CA GLN A 184 1.65 -2.22 -23.76
C GLN A 184 3.19 -2.24 -23.70
N LEU A 185 3.84 -1.08 -23.87
CA LEU A 185 5.31 -0.98 -23.80
C LEU A 185 5.88 -1.60 -22.50
N LYS A 186 5.21 -1.38 -21.37
CA LYS A 186 5.56 -1.96 -20.05
C LYS A 186 5.47 -3.50 -19.97
N ASP A 187 4.78 -4.16 -20.90
CA ASP A 187 4.61 -5.61 -20.94
C ASP A 187 5.76 -6.31 -21.72
N VAL A 188 6.58 -5.53 -22.44
CA VAL A 188 7.71 -5.98 -23.27
C VAL A 188 9.07 -5.32 -22.94
N THR A 189 9.10 -4.21 -22.21
CA THR A 189 10.34 -3.55 -21.77
C THR A 189 10.80 -4.10 -20.40
N PRO A 190 12.11 -4.35 -20.19
CA PRO A 190 12.68 -4.68 -18.87
C PRO A 190 12.49 -3.54 -17.85
N GLY A 191 12.46 -3.88 -16.56
CA GLY A 191 12.33 -2.92 -15.45
C GLY A 191 10.97 -2.94 -14.74
N TYR A 192 10.04 -3.80 -15.16
CA TYR A 192 8.85 -4.13 -14.36
C TYR A 192 9.24 -4.91 -13.08
N GLU A 193 10.35 -5.63 -13.16
CA GLU A 193 10.94 -6.43 -12.10
C GLU A 193 11.34 -5.59 -10.88
N ASP A 194 11.72 -4.31 -11.05
CA ASP A 194 12.08 -3.38 -9.96
C ASP A 194 10.91 -3.11 -8.99
N GLY A 195 9.67 -3.35 -9.44
CA GLY A 195 8.45 -3.25 -8.63
C GLY A 195 8.15 -4.48 -7.77
N HIS A 196 8.95 -5.55 -7.87
CA HIS A 196 8.82 -6.80 -7.14
C HIS A 196 10.17 -7.24 -6.54
N SER A 197 10.17 -8.20 -5.61
CA SER A 197 11.40 -8.67 -4.98
C SER A 197 11.32 -10.15 -4.65
N MET A 198 12.36 -10.89 -5.06
CA MET A 198 12.57 -12.29 -4.68
C MET A 198 12.43 -12.47 -3.16
N ASP A 199 12.97 -11.56 -2.36
CA ASP A 199 12.90 -11.64 -0.89
C ASP A 199 11.48 -11.52 -0.35
N VAL A 200 10.56 -10.86 -1.05
CA VAL A 200 9.14 -10.81 -0.64
C VAL A 200 8.44 -12.11 -1.00
N ASP A 201 8.62 -12.62 -2.22
CA ASP A 201 8.00 -13.89 -2.62
C ASP A 201 8.53 -15.07 -1.78
N LEU A 202 9.83 -15.09 -1.45
CA LEU A 202 10.39 -16.06 -0.51
C LEU A 202 9.84 -15.89 0.91
N ARG A 203 9.67 -14.65 1.41
CA ARG A 203 9.01 -14.43 2.71
C ARG A 203 7.55 -14.87 2.72
N MET A 204 6.84 -14.69 1.61
CA MET A 204 5.46 -15.13 1.45
C MET A 204 5.38 -16.67 1.37
N LEU A 205 6.30 -17.30 0.65
CA LEU A 205 6.43 -18.75 0.57
C LEU A 205 6.77 -19.38 1.93
N GLN A 206 7.74 -18.82 2.67
CA GLN A 206 8.05 -19.24 4.04
C GLN A 206 6.81 -19.12 4.94
N TYR A 207 6.11 -17.98 4.87
CA TYR A 207 4.89 -17.77 5.63
C TYR A 207 3.82 -18.84 5.33
N CYS A 208 3.66 -19.23 4.06
CA CYS A 208 2.77 -20.33 3.66
C CYS A 208 3.23 -21.69 4.22
N LEU A 209 4.53 -21.99 4.21
CA LEU A 209 5.06 -23.23 4.78
C LEU A 209 4.86 -23.30 6.31
N ASP A 210 5.09 -22.19 7.02
CA ASP A 210 4.92 -22.09 8.47
C ASP A 210 3.45 -22.22 8.90
N SER A 211 2.53 -21.65 8.12
CA SER A 211 1.12 -21.48 8.51
C SER A 211 0.21 -22.64 8.12
N TYR A 212 0.66 -23.56 7.26
CA TYR A 212 -0.14 -24.67 6.75
C TYR A 212 0.54 -26.02 6.98
N PRO A 213 0.45 -26.58 8.21
CA PRO A 213 0.96 -27.92 8.51
C PRO A 213 0.43 -28.97 7.52
N GLY A 214 1.34 -29.79 6.96
CA GLY A 214 1.00 -30.79 5.95
C GLY A 214 0.95 -30.28 4.50
N LEU A 215 1.23 -28.99 4.25
CA LEU A 215 1.45 -28.46 2.92
C LEU A 215 2.67 -29.12 2.26
N ARG A 216 2.45 -29.77 1.12
CA ARG A 216 3.48 -30.30 0.23
C ARG A 216 3.58 -29.39 -0.98
N ILE A 217 4.73 -28.73 -1.15
CA ILE A 217 5.05 -27.98 -2.37
C ILE A 217 6.22 -28.68 -3.07
N ARG A 218 6.06 -29.00 -4.36
CA ARG A 218 7.15 -29.41 -5.25
C ARG A 218 7.47 -28.26 -6.19
N ASN A 219 8.71 -27.79 -6.16
CA ASN A 219 9.19 -26.79 -7.10
C ASN A 219 9.74 -27.48 -8.36
N HIS A 220 9.24 -27.11 -9.54
CA HIS A 220 9.75 -27.55 -10.84
C HIS A 220 10.36 -26.42 -11.66
N GLY A 221 10.32 -25.18 -11.15
CA GLY A 221 11.02 -24.04 -11.74
C GLY A 221 12.46 -23.91 -11.24
N MET A 222 12.95 -22.67 -11.18
CA MET A 222 14.32 -22.37 -10.75
C MET A 222 14.56 -22.75 -9.27
N ASP A 223 15.78 -23.17 -8.94
CA ASP A 223 16.19 -23.51 -7.56
C ASP A 223 16.06 -22.30 -6.63
N ASN A 224 15.45 -22.48 -5.45
CA ASN A 224 15.35 -21.41 -4.46
C ASN A 224 15.69 -21.93 -3.04
N PRO A 225 16.06 -21.04 -2.10
CA PRO A 225 16.57 -21.44 -0.78
C PRO A 225 15.59 -22.19 0.11
N LEU A 226 14.28 -22.13 -0.17
CA LEU A 226 13.22 -22.71 0.66
C LEU A 226 12.73 -24.05 0.10
N ILE A 227 12.63 -24.16 -1.23
CA ILE A 227 12.11 -25.34 -1.92
C ILE A 227 13.00 -25.65 -3.14
N PRO A 228 14.02 -26.50 -2.99
CA PRO A 228 14.86 -26.96 -4.10
C PRO A 228 14.05 -27.63 -5.21
N ARG A 229 14.57 -27.59 -6.44
CA ARG A 229 13.95 -28.20 -7.62
C ARG A 229 13.84 -29.71 -7.46
N SER A 230 12.64 -30.24 -7.59
CA SER A 230 12.33 -31.66 -7.40
C SER A 230 12.93 -32.54 -8.51
N ARG A 231 13.38 -33.75 -8.16
CA ARG A 231 14.06 -34.69 -9.07
C ARG A 231 13.51 -36.13 -9.04
N GLU A 232 12.43 -36.40 -8.29
CA GLU A 232 11.86 -37.74 -8.11
C GLU A 232 10.36 -37.78 -8.42
N VAL A 233 9.89 -38.90 -8.98
CA VAL A 233 8.51 -39.12 -9.47
C VAL A 233 7.69 -39.89 -8.42
N PRO A 234 6.56 -39.35 -7.90
CA PRO A 234 5.64 -40.08 -7.02
C PRO A 234 4.64 -40.95 -7.80
N SER A 235 4.08 -41.99 -7.16
CA SER A 235 3.24 -43.03 -7.79
C SER A 235 1.86 -43.23 -7.14
N GLY A 236 0.79 -43.39 -7.95
CA GLY A 236 -0.36 -44.26 -7.60
C GLY A 236 -1.78 -43.66 -7.53
N ASP A 237 -2.55 -43.85 -8.61
CA ASP A 237 -3.95 -44.33 -8.75
C ASP A 237 -5.14 -43.90 -7.85
N GLY A 238 -6.27 -43.54 -8.51
CA GLY A 238 -7.62 -44.05 -8.12
C GLY A 238 -8.77 -43.02 -7.98
N ALA A 239 -9.84 -43.13 -8.79
CA ALA A 239 -10.95 -42.14 -8.87
C ALA A 239 -12.35 -42.65 -8.44
N GLY A 240 -13.33 -41.77 -8.14
CA GLY A 240 -14.77 -42.14 -8.21
C GLY A 240 -15.90 -41.37 -7.46
N ARG A 241 -16.27 -40.15 -7.92
CA ARG A 241 -17.64 -39.52 -8.07
C ARG A 241 -18.84 -39.87 -7.13
N PHE A 242 -19.62 -38.85 -6.67
CA PHE A 242 -20.98 -38.46 -7.21
C PHE A 242 -21.77 -37.37 -6.39
N GLU A 243 -22.24 -36.31 -7.10
CA GLU A 243 -23.44 -35.39 -7.00
C GLU A 243 -24.18 -35.13 -5.64
N VAL A 244 -24.37 -33.92 -5.04
CA VAL A 244 -24.80 -32.52 -5.41
C VAL A 244 -26.34 -32.23 -5.35
N LYS A 245 -26.80 -31.21 -4.57
CA LYS A 245 -27.69 -30.05 -4.96
C LYS A 245 -28.27 -29.19 -3.78
N PRO A 246 -28.73 -27.92 -4.02
CA PRO A 246 -28.54 -26.78 -3.09
C PRO A 246 -29.81 -25.96 -2.73
N VAL A 247 -29.66 -24.86 -1.96
CA VAL A 247 -30.58 -23.69 -1.93
C VAL A 247 -29.78 -22.38 -1.79
N VAL A 248 -30.27 -21.29 -2.41
CA VAL A 248 -29.75 -19.90 -2.36
C VAL A 248 -30.88 -18.95 -1.94
N ASP A 249 -30.58 -17.85 -1.25
CA ASP A 249 -31.44 -16.64 -1.27
C ASP A 249 -30.58 -15.34 -1.13
N PRO A 250 -30.71 -14.34 -2.03
CA PRO A 250 -29.99 -13.08 -1.97
C PRO A 250 -30.86 -11.86 -1.57
N ALA A 251 -30.57 -11.25 -0.41
CA ALA A 251 -30.85 -9.83 -0.18
C ALA A 251 -30.03 -9.26 0.98
N LEU A 252 -29.50 -8.04 0.83
CA LEU A 252 -29.96 -6.91 1.68
C LEU A 252 -29.42 -5.56 1.17
N ALA A 253 -30.30 -4.56 1.17
CA ALA A 253 -29.95 -3.15 1.20
C ALA A 253 -31.07 -2.38 1.93
N THR A 254 -30.74 -1.55 2.91
CA THR A 254 -31.54 -0.37 3.35
C THR A 254 -30.78 0.43 4.42
N ALA A 255 -31.00 1.75 4.47
CA ALA A 255 -30.36 2.64 5.44
C ALA A 255 -31.11 2.69 6.79
N SER A 256 -30.37 2.82 7.90
CA SER A 256 -30.89 2.63 9.26
C SER A 256 -31.53 3.88 9.88
N LYS A 257 -32.68 3.71 10.55
CA LYS A 257 -33.50 4.76 11.19
C LYS A 257 -33.22 4.94 12.70
N ARG A 258 -31.97 4.80 13.15
CA ARG A 258 -31.61 4.75 14.59
C ARG A 258 -31.00 6.07 15.11
N PRO A 259 -31.19 6.44 16.39
CA PRO A 259 -30.70 7.69 16.99
C PRO A 259 -29.16 7.81 17.02
N LEU A 260 -28.67 9.02 17.36
CA LEU A 260 -27.24 9.35 17.49
C LEU A 260 -26.57 8.82 18.77
N TYR A 261 -27.37 8.45 19.78
CA TYR A 261 -26.92 7.98 21.09
C TYR A 261 -27.77 6.80 21.56
N LYS A 262 -27.24 6.00 22.48
CA LYS A 262 -28.00 5.01 23.26
C LYS A 262 -28.28 5.59 24.64
N LYS A 263 -29.44 5.29 25.22
CA LYS A 263 -29.69 5.53 26.64
C LYS A 263 -28.98 4.45 27.46
N PHE A 264 -28.17 4.86 28.42
CA PHE A 264 -27.37 4.01 29.29
C PHE A 264 -27.71 4.32 30.75
N VAL A 265 -27.76 3.30 31.60
CA VAL A 265 -27.99 3.47 33.04
C VAL A 265 -26.76 2.91 33.75
N PRO A 266 -25.88 3.75 34.32
CA PRO A 266 -24.77 3.29 35.14
C PRO A 266 -25.27 2.47 36.34
N GLU A 267 -24.46 1.51 36.80
CA GLU A 267 -24.84 0.68 37.95
C GLU A 267 -25.00 1.54 39.21
N GLY A 268 -26.17 1.45 39.86
CA GLY A 268 -26.53 2.29 41.01
C GLY A 268 -27.05 3.70 40.68
N ALA A 269 -27.07 4.13 39.42
CA ALA A 269 -27.61 5.44 39.03
C ALA A 269 -29.15 5.45 38.98
N THR A 270 -29.75 6.60 39.29
CA THR A 270 -31.20 6.82 39.31
C THR A 270 -31.75 7.42 38.01
N SER A 271 -30.89 7.71 37.03
CA SER A 271 -31.23 8.39 35.77
C SER A 271 -30.52 7.76 34.57
N GLU A 272 -31.16 7.85 33.40
CA GLU A 272 -30.58 7.44 32.12
C GLU A 272 -29.68 8.55 31.55
N LEU A 273 -28.48 8.18 31.09
CA LEU A 273 -27.54 9.04 30.36
C LEU A 273 -27.64 8.79 28.85
N LYS A 274 -27.49 9.83 28.03
CA LYS A 274 -27.30 9.74 26.58
C LYS A 274 -25.82 9.52 26.29
N CYS A 275 -25.48 8.29 25.90
CA CYS A 275 -24.11 7.87 25.67
C CYS A 275 -23.84 7.53 24.21
N ALA A 276 -22.64 7.88 23.75
CA ALA A 276 -22.09 7.45 22.48
C ALA A 276 -20.57 7.26 22.61
N TYR A 277 -20.03 6.31 21.86
CA TYR A 277 -18.61 6.31 21.54
C TYR A 277 -18.36 7.39 20.49
N VAL A 278 -17.22 8.08 20.54
CA VAL A 278 -16.90 9.17 19.61
C VAL A 278 -15.50 8.97 19.04
N THR A 279 -15.32 9.22 17.75
CA THR A 279 -14.02 9.29 17.09
C THR A 279 -13.94 10.50 16.17
N TYR A 280 -12.74 10.94 15.80
CA TYR A 280 -12.53 11.94 14.74
C TYR A 280 -11.70 11.32 13.62
N ALA A 281 -12.04 11.60 12.37
CA ALA A 281 -11.36 11.04 11.20
C ALA A 281 -11.44 11.93 9.96
N ASN A 282 -10.43 11.81 9.11
CA ASN A 282 -10.43 12.23 7.71
C ASN A 282 -10.31 10.99 6.80
N ASP A 283 -10.23 11.19 5.49
CA ASP A 283 -10.15 10.15 4.46
C ASP A 283 -9.09 9.06 4.75
N ASP A 284 -7.90 9.46 5.22
CA ASP A 284 -6.80 8.53 5.51
C ASP A 284 -7.13 7.53 6.62
N PHE A 285 -8.03 7.90 7.54
CA PHE A 285 -8.43 7.12 8.71
C PHE A 285 -9.73 6.32 8.48
N ALA A 286 -10.35 6.38 7.30
CA ALA A 286 -11.61 5.69 7.00
C ALA A 286 -11.56 4.16 7.28
N PHE A 287 -10.43 3.50 6.97
CA PHE A 287 -10.22 2.09 7.32
C PHE A 287 -10.06 1.85 8.82
N GLY A 288 -9.43 2.79 9.53
CA GLY A 288 -9.33 2.76 10.99
C GLY A 288 -10.72 2.79 11.62
N VAL A 289 -11.55 3.74 11.20
CA VAL A 289 -12.97 3.82 11.59
C VAL A 289 -13.73 2.54 11.25
N ALA A 290 -13.47 1.88 10.11
CA ALA A 290 -14.10 0.60 9.77
C ALA A 290 -13.76 -0.53 10.74
N ALA A 291 -12.49 -0.69 11.15
CA ALA A 291 -12.08 -1.69 12.13
C ALA A 291 -12.59 -1.35 13.54
N LEU A 292 -12.52 -0.08 13.95
CA LEU A 292 -13.05 0.41 15.22
C LEU A 292 -14.56 0.16 15.32
N ALA A 293 -15.33 0.59 14.32
CA ALA A 293 -16.78 0.42 14.26
C ALA A 293 -17.21 -1.05 14.30
N ASN A 294 -16.55 -1.93 13.54
CA ASN A 294 -16.91 -3.34 13.45
C ASN A 294 -16.46 -4.17 14.66
N SER A 295 -15.37 -3.79 15.32
CA SER A 295 -14.97 -4.40 16.60
C SER A 295 -15.91 -3.99 17.73
N LEU A 296 -16.16 -2.69 17.87
CA LEU A 296 -17.07 -2.13 18.87
C LEU A 296 -18.52 -2.61 18.70
N GLY A 297 -19.02 -2.67 17.46
CA GLY A 297 -20.39 -3.10 17.15
C GLY A 297 -20.68 -4.58 17.40
N LYS A 298 -19.64 -5.41 17.63
CA LYS A 298 -19.79 -6.80 18.11
C LYS A 298 -19.89 -6.89 19.64
N LEU A 299 -19.57 -5.81 20.35
CA LEU A 299 -19.36 -5.78 21.79
C LEU A 299 -20.35 -4.87 22.52
N SER A 300 -20.94 -3.88 21.84
CA SER A 300 -21.88 -2.91 22.41
C SER A 300 -22.92 -2.42 21.38
N ASP A 301 -24.16 -2.15 21.83
CA ASP A 301 -25.15 -1.44 21.01
C ASP A 301 -25.06 0.10 21.13
N VAL A 302 -24.14 0.63 21.94
CA VAL A 302 -23.91 2.08 22.01
C VAL A 302 -23.30 2.53 20.65
N PRO A 303 -23.89 3.52 19.96
CA PRO A 303 -23.43 3.91 18.63
C PRO A 303 -22.04 4.58 18.67
N LEU A 304 -21.33 4.47 17.55
CA LEU A 304 -20.11 5.22 17.27
C LEU A 304 -20.44 6.46 16.45
N VAL A 305 -20.26 7.64 17.04
CA VAL A 305 -20.30 8.93 16.35
C VAL A 305 -18.92 9.20 15.75
N VAL A 306 -18.86 9.32 14.43
CA VAL A 306 -17.65 9.62 13.66
C VAL A 306 -17.71 11.10 13.28
N MET A 307 -16.94 11.92 13.97
CA MET A 307 -16.76 13.32 13.64
C MET A 307 -15.85 13.45 12.41
N VAL A 308 -16.29 14.23 11.42
CA VAL A 308 -15.56 14.47 10.17
C VAL A 308 -15.62 15.96 9.81
N ALA A 309 -14.60 16.46 9.12
CA ALA A 309 -14.63 17.81 8.55
C ALA A 309 -15.52 17.89 7.28
N PRO A 310 -15.96 19.09 6.84
CA PRO A 310 -16.90 19.22 5.72
C PRO A 310 -16.33 18.83 4.34
N ASP A 311 -15.01 18.69 4.23
CA ASP A 311 -14.26 18.37 3.01
C ASP A 311 -13.86 16.88 2.90
N VAL A 312 -14.28 16.06 3.86
CA VAL A 312 -14.03 14.60 3.90
C VAL A 312 -14.95 13.85 2.93
N ASP A 313 -14.43 12.90 2.16
CA ASP A 313 -15.25 12.05 1.30
C ASP A 313 -15.98 10.98 2.13
N LEU A 314 -17.25 11.28 2.45
CA LEU A 314 -18.14 10.40 3.19
C LEU A 314 -18.38 9.04 2.50
N SER A 315 -18.05 8.89 1.21
CA SER A 315 -18.16 7.63 0.47
C SER A 315 -17.14 6.57 0.92
N LEU A 316 -16.01 7.00 1.49
CA LEU A 316 -14.94 6.14 2.00
C LEU A 316 -15.30 5.47 3.34
N PHE A 317 -16.29 6.01 4.05
CA PHE A 317 -16.61 5.62 5.43
C PHE A 317 -17.53 4.38 5.50
N PRO A 318 -17.38 3.53 6.54
CA PRO A 318 -18.11 2.28 6.68
C PRO A 318 -19.62 2.49 6.89
N LYS A 319 -20.44 1.84 6.06
CA LYS A 319 -21.92 1.90 6.14
C LYS A 319 -22.51 0.89 7.15
N LEU A 320 -21.92 0.84 8.35
CA LEU A 320 -22.33 -0.09 9.42
C LEU A 320 -23.48 0.50 10.25
N GLU A 321 -24.41 -0.35 10.73
CA GLU A 321 -25.61 0.11 11.46
C GLU A 321 -25.33 0.89 12.75
N ASN A 322 -24.18 0.66 13.40
CA ASN A 322 -23.77 1.35 14.62
C ASN A 322 -23.03 2.68 14.36
N VAL A 323 -22.69 3.01 13.11
CA VAL A 323 -21.94 4.22 12.75
C VAL A 323 -22.86 5.42 12.47
N ARG A 324 -22.52 6.59 13.02
CA ARG A 324 -23.19 7.86 12.76
C ARG A 324 -22.16 8.91 12.36
N ILE A 325 -22.18 9.36 11.12
CA ILE A 325 -21.33 10.47 10.69
C ILE A 325 -21.91 11.78 11.22
N TYR A 326 -21.06 12.62 11.82
CA TYR A 326 -21.42 13.94 12.33
C TYR A 326 -20.40 14.96 11.80
N VAL A 327 -20.85 15.91 10.97
CA VAL A 327 -19.94 16.90 10.39
C VAL A 327 -19.66 18.00 11.41
N VAL A 328 -18.38 18.29 11.64
CA VAL A 328 -17.90 19.30 12.59
C VAL A 328 -17.01 20.32 11.88
N ASN A 329 -16.88 21.52 12.47
CA ASN A 329 -15.95 22.53 11.95
C ASN A 329 -14.51 22.12 12.23
N LYS A 330 -13.59 22.40 11.30
CA LYS A 330 -12.15 22.28 11.58
C LYS A 330 -11.76 23.26 12.69
N VAL A 331 -10.84 22.83 13.55
CA VAL A 331 -10.18 23.67 14.54
C VAL A 331 -8.70 23.70 14.18
N ASP A 332 -8.20 24.89 13.85
CA ASP A 332 -6.81 25.09 13.45
C ASP A 332 -5.85 24.79 14.61
N ASN A 333 -4.71 24.17 14.31
CA ASN A 333 -3.65 23.99 15.29
C ASN A 333 -2.93 25.34 15.53
N PRO A 334 -2.91 25.88 16.77
CA PRO A 334 -2.34 27.19 17.06
C PRO A 334 -0.80 27.19 17.14
N ASN A 335 -0.17 26.03 17.12
CA ASN A 335 1.28 25.88 17.33
C ASN A 335 2.06 25.98 16.02
N THR A 336 3.23 26.61 16.05
CA THR A 336 4.19 26.56 14.93
C THR A 336 4.85 25.18 14.87
N LEU A 337 4.32 24.30 14.01
CA LEU A 337 4.77 22.91 13.90
C LEU A 337 6.11 22.76 13.17
N SER A 338 7.02 21.95 13.73
CA SER A 338 8.20 21.47 12.99
C SER A 338 7.82 20.38 11.98
N LYS A 339 8.73 20.05 11.04
CA LYS A 339 8.49 19.02 10.00
C LYS A 339 8.03 17.66 10.57
N SER A 340 8.52 17.24 11.74
CA SER A 340 8.11 15.99 12.39
C SER A 340 6.77 16.09 13.14
N GLN A 341 6.30 17.30 13.41
CA GLN A 341 5.03 17.60 14.06
C GLN A 341 3.89 17.92 13.08
N LEU A 342 4.15 18.05 11.77
CA LEU A 342 3.10 18.30 10.75
C LEU A 342 1.95 17.29 10.80
N ARG A 343 2.21 16.05 11.25
CA ARG A 343 1.17 15.03 11.54
C ARG A 343 0.11 15.45 12.56
N PHE A 344 0.35 16.53 13.31
CA PHE A 344 -0.55 17.09 14.32
C PHE A 344 -1.39 18.26 13.78
N GLN A 345 -1.29 18.60 12.49
CA GLN A 345 -1.98 19.76 11.91
C GLN A 345 -3.50 19.72 12.11
N ASP A 346 -4.13 18.55 11.91
CA ASP A 346 -5.59 18.39 12.03
C ASP A 346 -6.06 17.94 13.43
N THR A 347 -5.16 17.65 14.38
CA THR A 347 -5.53 16.98 15.64
C THR A 347 -6.45 17.81 16.53
N TYR A 348 -6.39 19.14 16.45
CA TYR A 348 -7.25 20.02 17.26
C TYR A 348 -8.73 19.90 16.90
N SER A 349 -9.08 19.43 15.70
CA SER A 349 -10.49 19.20 15.32
C SER A 349 -11.18 18.11 16.15
N LYS A 350 -10.39 17.25 16.83
CA LYS A 350 -10.84 16.30 17.87
C LYS A 350 -11.57 16.97 19.03
N LEU A 351 -11.22 18.24 19.35
CA LEU A 351 -11.81 18.97 20.47
C LEU A 351 -13.32 19.24 20.31
N ASN A 352 -13.88 19.11 19.10
CA ASN A 352 -15.32 19.18 18.87
C ASN A 352 -16.13 18.17 19.72
N VAL A 353 -15.52 17.07 20.20
CA VAL A 353 -16.22 16.11 21.10
C VAL A 353 -16.77 16.78 22.34
N PHE A 354 -16.05 17.75 22.91
CA PHE A 354 -16.49 18.47 24.12
C PHE A 354 -17.68 19.40 23.86
N GLY A 355 -17.97 19.72 22.59
CA GLY A 355 -19.13 20.52 22.17
C GLY A 355 -20.38 19.71 21.80
N LEU A 356 -20.34 18.36 21.85
CA LEU A 356 -21.46 17.49 21.50
C LEU A 356 -22.56 17.46 22.57
N SER A 357 -23.18 18.60 22.86
CA SER A 357 -24.16 18.82 23.95
C SER A 357 -25.47 18.01 23.86
N PHE A 358 -25.62 17.15 22.85
CA PHE A 358 -26.69 16.14 22.79
C PHE A 358 -26.33 14.84 23.51
N LEU A 359 -25.07 14.68 23.95
CA LEU A 359 -24.57 13.59 24.78
C LEU A 359 -24.41 14.07 26.22
N ASP A 360 -24.82 13.24 27.18
CA ASP A 360 -24.52 13.47 28.59
C ASP A 360 -23.13 12.89 28.94
N ARG A 361 -22.66 11.89 28.16
CA ARG A 361 -21.31 11.33 28.26
C ARG A 361 -20.81 10.76 26.93
N ALA A 362 -19.53 10.98 26.66
CA ALA A 362 -18.81 10.45 25.51
C ALA A 362 -17.59 9.63 25.98
N VAL A 363 -17.36 8.49 25.35
CA VAL A 363 -16.06 7.78 25.40
C VAL A 363 -15.40 8.02 24.05
N PHE A 364 -14.36 8.84 24.04
CA PHE A 364 -13.58 9.12 22.85
C PHE A 364 -12.59 7.99 22.58
N LEU A 365 -12.45 7.60 21.32
CA LEU A 365 -11.54 6.58 20.81
C LEU A 365 -10.90 7.13 19.51
N ASP A 366 -9.58 7.27 19.46
CA ASP A 366 -8.89 7.63 18.20
C ASP A 366 -9.17 6.57 17.12
N ALA A 367 -9.26 7.01 15.85
CA ALA A 367 -9.65 6.13 14.75
C ALA A 367 -8.64 5.01 14.44
N ASP A 368 -7.43 5.02 15.03
CA ASP A 368 -6.48 3.90 15.04
C ASP A 368 -6.48 3.09 16.34
N THR A 369 -7.61 3.04 17.05
CA THR A 369 -7.84 2.11 18.16
C THR A 369 -8.65 0.88 17.71
N LEU A 370 -8.58 -0.19 18.50
CA LEU A 370 -9.32 -1.44 18.30
C LEU A 370 -9.86 -1.94 19.64
N VAL A 371 -11.17 -2.16 19.73
CA VAL A 371 -11.83 -2.59 20.97
C VAL A 371 -11.95 -4.12 21.00
N LEU A 372 -11.42 -4.77 22.02
CA LEU A 372 -11.37 -6.23 22.18
C LEU A 372 -12.40 -6.78 23.18
N LYS A 373 -12.91 -5.92 24.07
CA LYS A 373 -13.89 -6.26 25.13
C LYS A 373 -14.94 -5.17 25.22
N ASN A 374 -16.11 -5.47 25.78
CA ASN A 374 -17.07 -4.42 26.14
C ASN A 374 -16.41 -3.46 27.15
N ILE A 375 -16.60 -2.15 26.92
CA ILE A 375 -16.08 -1.08 27.77
C ILE A 375 -17.18 -0.06 28.14
N ASP A 376 -18.45 -0.47 28.10
CA ASP A 376 -19.59 0.42 28.36
C ASP A 376 -19.60 0.94 29.81
N HIS A 377 -18.99 0.22 30.75
CA HIS A 377 -18.81 0.70 32.12
C HIS A 377 -17.95 1.97 32.22
N LEU A 378 -17.18 2.33 31.18
CA LEU A 378 -16.48 3.61 31.12
C LEU A 378 -17.45 4.81 31.09
N PHE A 379 -18.71 4.62 30.64
CA PHE A 379 -19.76 5.62 30.77
C PHE A 379 -20.20 5.88 32.23
N SER A 380 -19.58 5.26 33.23
CA SER A 380 -19.81 5.56 34.65
C SER A 380 -18.93 6.71 35.18
N HIS A 381 -17.78 7.02 34.54
CA HIS A 381 -16.88 8.08 35.00
C HIS A 381 -17.48 9.48 34.81
N GLU A 382 -17.61 10.25 35.91
CA GLU A 382 -18.18 11.60 35.87
C GLU A 382 -17.19 12.71 35.52
N GLN A 383 -15.92 12.52 35.89
CA GLN A 383 -14.85 13.47 35.61
C GLN A 383 -14.20 13.15 34.26
N PHE A 384 -13.33 14.04 33.77
CA PHE A 384 -12.48 13.71 32.63
C PHE A 384 -11.51 12.60 33.06
N ALA A 385 -11.60 11.45 32.39
CA ALA A 385 -10.82 10.26 32.72
C ALA A 385 -10.07 9.76 31.50
N ALA A 386 -8.77 9.53 31.61
CA ALA A 386 -7.93 9.10 30.49
C ALA A 386 -6.89 8.05 30.93
N ALA A 387 -6.51 7.17 30.02
CA ALA A 387 -5.50 6.15 30.29
C ALA A 387 -4.07 6.75 30.23
N PRO A 388 -3.12 6.27 31.05
CA PRO A 388 -1.73 6.75 31.04
C PRO A 388 -1.05 6.52 29.68
N ASP A 389 -0.03 7.33 29.35
CA ASP A 389 0.79 7.16 28.13
C ASP A 389 1.80 6.00 28.25
N PHE A 390 1.25 4.82 28.52
CA PHE A 390 1.96 3.61 28.87
C PHE A 390 2.48 2.87 27.62
N GLY A 391 3.80 2.81 27.48
CA GLY A 391 4.47 2.16 26.34
C GLY A 391 5.59 2.98 25.71
N LEU A 392 5.73 4.25 26.08
CA LEU A 392 6.93 5.04 25.78
C LEU A 392 7.93 4.98 26.95
N GLU A 393 7.50 5.42 28.13
CA GLU A 393 8.24 5.44 29.39
C GLU A 393 7.29 5.04 30.55
N HIS A 394 7.83 4.52 31.66
CA HIS A 394 7.01 4.00 32.78
C HIS A 394 6.71 5.03 33.89
N ASN A 395 7.40 6.18 33.88
CA ASN A 395 7.35 7.20 34.94
C ASN A 395 6.78 8.56 34.48
N ARG A 396 6.04 8.62 33.37
CA ARG A 396 5.38 9.86 32.94
C ARG A 396 4.01 9.99 33.58
N ASP A 397 3.80 11.07 34.33
CA ASP A 397 2.49 11.45 34.86
C ASP A 397 1.67 12.24 33.83
N THR A 398 1.51 11.64 32.64
CA THR A 398 0.73 12.18 31.52
C THR A 398 -0.16 11.10 30.94
N PHE A 399 -1.38 11.46 30.58
CA PHE A 399 -2.30 10.57 29.88
C PHE A 399 -2.10 10.61 28.36
N ASN A 400 -2.47 9.53 27.69
CA ASN A 400 -2.56 9.45 26.24
C ASN A 400 -3.97 9.84 25.79
N SER A 401 -4.10 10.78 24.86
CA SER A 401 -5.41 11.30 24.43
C SER A 401 -6.19 10.37 23.49
N GLY A 402 -5.64 9.20 23.15
CA GLY A 402 -6.29 8.25 22.24
C GLY A 402 -7.52 7.55 22.81
N VAL A 403 -7.66 7.49 24.14
CA VAL A 403 -8.87 7.01 24.82
C VAL A 403 -9.12 7.86 26.07
N PHE A 404 -10.29 8.49 26.13
CA PHE A 404 -10.75 9.22 27.32
C PHE A 404 -12.28 9.24 27.44
N VAL A 405 -12.76 9.50 28.65
CA VAL A 405 -14.17 9.79 28.97
C VAL A 405 -14.32 11.29 29.20
N CYS A 406 -15.39 11.88 28.67
CA CYS A 406 -15.79 13.25 29.02
C CYS A 406 -17.31 13.41 29.04
N SER A 407 -17.79 14.45 29.72
CA SER A 407 -19.16 14.95 29.61
C SER A 407 -19.14 16.23 28.77
N PRO A 408 -19.59 16.19 27.50
CA PRO A 408 -19.64 17.36 26.63
C PRO A 408 -20.55 18.46 27.19
N SER A 409 -20.12 19.72 27.08
CA SER A 409 -20.91 20.88 27.49
C SER A 409 -20.48 22.10 26.65
N PRO A 410 -21.42 22.99 26.24
CA PRO A 410 -21.08 24.22 25.54
C PRO A 410 -20.07 25.09 26.33
N GLU A 411 -20.22 25.14 27.65
CA GLU A 411 -19.38 25.93 28.56
C GLU A 411 -17.96 25.35 28.67
N LEU A 412 -17.82 24.02 28.71
CA LEU A 412 -16.52 23.35 28.64
C LEU A 412 -15.85 23.63 27.30
N TYR A 413 -16.57 23.45 26.19
CA TYR A 413 -16.04 23.69 24.85
C TYR A 413 -15.58 25.14 24.64
N SER A 414 -16.40 26.13 25.05
CA SER A 414 -16.01 27.55 25.00
C SER A 414 -14.73 27.84 25.79
N ARG A 415 -14.60 27.35 27.03
CA ARG A 415 -13.37 27.50 27.82
C ARG A 415 -12.15 26.86 27.14
N MET A 416 -12.33 25.73 26.47
CA MET A 416 -11.25 25.08 25.73
C MET A 416 -10.82 25.90 24.52
N MET A 417 -11.76 26.45 23.75
CA MET A 417 -11.46 27.31 22.60
C MET A 417 -10.81 28.65 23.02
N GLU A 418 -11.20 29.22 24.16
CA GLU A 418 -10.58 30.43 24.72
C GLU A 418 -9.15 30.18 25.24
N ALA A 419 -8.89 28.98 25.80
CA ALA A 419 -7.57 28.59 26.31
C ALA A 419 -6.59 28.16 25.19
N LEU A 420 -7.12 27.73 24.04
CA LEU A 420 -6.38 27.20 22.89
C LEU A 420 -5.21 28.09 22.39
N PRO A 421 -5.34 29.43 22.23
CA PRO A 421 -4.21 30.29 21.86
C PRO A 421 -3.26 30.63 23.03
N ALA A 422 -3.62 30.34 24.28
CA ALA A 422 -2.88 30.74 25.48
C ALA A 422 -2.08 29.60 26.12
N LEU A 423 -2.55 28.35 26.00
CA LEU A 423 -1.89 27.17 26.54
C LEU A 423 -0.95 26.53 25.50
N SER A 424 0.33 26.46 25.84
CA SER A 424 1.33 25.75 25.03
C SER A 424 1.12 24.24 25.10
N SER A 425 0.97 23.57 23.95
CA SER A 425 1.04 22.12 23.87
C SER A 425 2.49 21.64 23.88
N TYR A 426 2.88 20.76 24.82
CA TYR A 426 4.27 20.30 24.93
C TYR A 426 4.75 19.44 23.75
N ASP A 427 3.83 18.82 22.99
CA ASP A 427 4.11 18.03 21.79
C ASP A 427 3.65 18.71 20.49
N GLY A 428 2.92 19.83 20.60
CA GLY A 428 2.31 20.56 19.48
C GLY A 428 1.02 19.93 18.95
N GLY A 429 0.49 18.88 19.60
CA GLY A 429 -0.76 18.20 19.26
C GLY A 429 -1.84 18.35 20.33
N ASP A 430 -2.92 17.57 20.17
CA ASP A 430 -4.05 17.53 21.10
C ASP A 430 -3.67 16.95 22.46
N GLN A 431 -2.83 15.91 22.51
CA GLN A 431 -2.43 15.27 23.77
C GLN A 431 -1.72 16.24 24.71
N GLY A 432 -0.76 17.02 24.20
CA GLY A 432 -0.06 18.03 24.99
C GLY A 432 -0.97 19.14 25.51
N PHE A 433 -1.92 19.61 24.70
CA PHE A 433 -2.93 20.60 25.13
C PHE A 433 -3.87 20.03 26.20
N LEU A 434 -4.40 18.82 25.98
CA LEU A 434 -5.35 18.18 26.90
C LEU A 434 -4.71 17.89 28.26
N ASN A 435 -3.45 17.45 28.32
CA ASN A 435 -2.74 17.23 29.58
C ASN A 435 -2.52 18.52 30.39
N VAL A 436 -2.37 19.67 29.72
CA VAL A 436 -2.27 20.98 30.40
C VAL A 436 -3.65 21.48 30.85
N PHE A 437 -4.69 21.27 30.05
CA PHE A 437 -6.05 21.72 30.37
C PHE A 437 -6.74 20.87 31.45
N PHE A 438 -6.53 19.55 31.46
CA PHE A 438 -7.05 18.60 32.45
C PHE A 438 -5.93 18.06 33.34
N ASN A 439 -5.30 18.94 34.11
CA ASN A 439 -4.16 18.58 34.97
C ASN A 439 -4.53 17.67 36.17
N ASP A 440 -5.82 17.56 36.48
CA ASP A 440 -6.44 16.76 37.54
C ASP A 440 -7.17 15.51 37.00
N ALA A 441 -6.97 15.15 35.72
CA ALA A 441 -7.63 14.03 35.05
C ALA A 441 -7.56 12.69 35.80
N GLU A 442 -8.71 12.02 35.96
CA GLU A 442 -8.79 10.66 36.49
C GLU A 442 -8.01 9.69 35.60
N ARG A 443 -7.30 8.72 36.20
CA ARG A 443 -6.48 7.75 35.46
C ARG A 443 -7.23 6.44 35.25
N LEU A 444 -7.53 6.12 34.00
CA LEU A 444 -8.02 4.79 33.60
C LEU A 444 -6.88 3.76 33.66
N ASP A 445 -7.21 2.46 33.80
CA ASP A 445 -6.23 1.39 33.66
C ASP A 445 -5.64 1.38 32.23
N TRP A 446 -4.34 1.12 32.10
CA TRP A 446 -3.62 1.14 30.82
C TRP A 446 -4.20 0.16 29.79
N ARG A 447 -4.89 -0.90 30.22
CA ARG A 447 -5.57 -1.87 29.34
C ARG A 447 -6.69 -1.26 28.50
N TYR A 448 -7.18 -0.06 28.86
CA TYR A 448 -8.15 0.71 28.08
C TYR A 448 -7.50 1.61 27.01
N ASN A 449 -6.17 1.67 26.91
CA ASN A 449 -5.43 2.36 25.84
C ASN A 449 -4.04 1.71 25.65
N ALA A 450 -4.00 0.40 25.39
CA ALA A 450 -2.76 -0.33 25.30
C ALA A 450 -2.04 -0.01 23.97
N LEU A 451 -1.03 0.85 24.02
CA LEU A 451 -0.23 1.19 22.84
C LEU A 451 0.40 -0.07 22.23
N LYS A 452 0.36 -0.25 20.90
CA LYS A 452 0.87 -1.47 20.23
C LYS A 452 2.31 -1.84 20.64
N ARG A 453 3.11 -0.82 20.97
CA ARG A 453 4.53 -0.90 21.42
C ARG A 453 4.72 -1.66 22.73
N VAL A 454 3.71 -1.71 23.60
CA VAL A 454 3.76 -2.40 24.90
C VAL A 454 4.01 -3.91 24.70
N SER A 455 3.45 -4.50 23.65
CA SER A 455 3.60 -5.94 23.34
C SER A 455 5.04 -6.39 23.17
N LEU A 456 5.90 -5.57 22.56
CA LEU A 456 7.33 -5.87 22.36
C LEU A 456 8.23 -5.30 23.47
N LYS A 457 7.90 -4.12 24.02
CA LYS A 457 8.72 -3.49 25.08
C LYS A 457 8.55 -4.14 26.46
N PHE A 458 7.34 -4.57 26.79
CA PHE A 458 6.98 -5.10 28.10
C PHE A 458 6.18 -6.42 27.97
N PRO A 459 6.72 -7.46 27.30
CA PRO A 459 5.99 -8.69 26.99
C PRO A 459 5.54 -9.45 28.26
N ALA A 460 6.25 -9.30 29.39
CA ALA A 460 5.83 -9.89 30.67
C ALA A 460 4.58 -9.21 31.27
N THR A 461 4.29 -7.97 30.89
CA THR A 461 3.11 -7.19 31.31
C THR A 461 1.98 -7.30 30.29
N PHE A 462 2.31 -7.46 29.01
CA PHE A 462 1.33 -7.53 27.92
C PHE A 462 0.78 -8.94 27.74
N GLN A 463 -0.38 -9.21 28.34
CA GLN A 463 -1.19 -10.37 28.00
C GLN A 463 -2.38 -9.91 27.15
N LEU A 464 -2.54 -10.43 25.93
CA LEU A 464 -3.60 -10.00 25.02
C LEU A 464 -5.00 -10.18 25.65
N ASN A 465 -5.20 -11.26 26.41
CA ASN A 465 -6.45 -11.56 27.11
C ASN A 465 -6.81 -10.55 28.21
N ASP A 466 -5.86 -9.72 28.67
CA ASP A 466 -6.11 -8.65 29.64
C ASP A 466 -6.58 -7.37 28.96
N VAL A 467 -6.05 -7.06 27.77
CA VAL A 467 -6.28 -5.80 27.06
C VAL A 467 -7.75 -5.64 26.63
N SER A 468 -8.28 -4.43 26.83
CA SER A 468 -9.64 -4.05 26.39
C SER A 468 -9.61 -3.21 25.12
N VAL A 469 -8.59 -2.36 24.93
CA VAL A 469 -8.39 -1.54 23.72
C VAL A 469 -6.92 -1.53 23.33
N ILE A 470 -6.61 -1.80 22.06
CA ILE A 470 -5.27 -1.61 21.47
C ILE A 470 -5.25 -0.28 20.70
N HIS A 471 -4.16 0.49 20.82
CA HIS A 471 -3.95 1.75 20.09
C HIS A 471 -2.73 1.65 19.18
N TYR A 472 -2.92 1.80 17.87
CA TYR A 472 -1.93 1.54 16.82
C TYR A 472 -1.01 2.74 16.52
N VAL A 473 -0.42 3.31 17.57
CA VAL A 473 0.54 4.42 17.48
C VAL A 473 1.75 4.12 16.58
N GLY A 474 2.20 5.12 15.81
CA GLY A 474 3.30 4.99 14.86
C GLY A 474 2.79 4.70 13.45
N GLN A 475 3.34 3.69 12.76
CA GLN A 475 2.78 3.28 11.47
C GLN A 475 1.38 2.70 11.70
N LYS A 476 0.39 3.28 11.01
CA LYS A 476 -1.01 2.85 11.04
C LYS A 476 -1.17 1.50 10.32
N PRO A 477 -2.06 0.60 10.77
CA PRO A 477 -2.13 -0.77 10.28
C PRO A 477 -2.73 -0.91 8.87
N TRP A 478 -3.38 0.15 8.35
CA TRP A 478 -3.81 0.26 6.96
C TRP A 478 -2.72 0.78 6.00
N ASN A 479 -1.57 1.19 6.52
CA ASN A 479 -0.45 1.62 5.69
C ASN A 479 0.46 0.42 5.39
N PRO A 480 1.09 0.37 4.20
CA PRO A 480 1.93 -0.76 3.85
C PRO A 480 3.12 -0.90 4.79
N VAL A 481 3.38 -2.11 5.29
CA VAL A 481 4.55 -2.39 6.15
C VAL A 481 5.83 -2.17 5.34
N ARG A 482 6.68 -1.24 5.80
CA ARG A 482 7.89 -0.79 5.09
C ARG A 482 9.21 -1.05 5.83
N SER A 483 9.17 -1.57 7.06
CA SER A 483 10.37 -1.88 7.86
C SER A 483 10.27 -3.23 8.55
N SER A 484 11.43 -3.82 8.86
CA SER A 484 11.55 -5.01 9.71
C SER A 484 10.94 -4.78 11.10
N ASP A 485 11.07 -3.57 11.64
CA ASP A 485 10.58 -3.21 12.96
C ASP A 485 9.05 -3.22 13.04
N GLU A 486 8.38 -2.79 11.98
CA GLU A 486 6.91 -2.82 11.92
C GLU A 486 6.37 -4.23 11.62
N TYR A 487 7.15 -5.09 10.95
CA TYR A 487 6.80 -6.52 10.79
C TYR A 487 6.79 -7.29 12.12
N GLN A 488 7.55 -6.86 13.14
CA GLN A 488 7.53 -7.49 14.47
C GLN A 488 6.16 -7.39 15.15
N TYR A 489 5.33 -6.41 14.80
CA TYR A 489 3.96 -6.26 15.32
C TYR A 489 2.92 -7.10 14.55
N LYS A 490 3.32 -8.02 13.65
CA LYS A 490 2.40 -8.75 12.75
C LYS A 490 1.18 -9.33 13.44
N SER A 491 1.34 -10.00 14.59
CA SER A 491 0.22 -10.58 15.35
C SER A 491 -0.78 -9.52 15.85
N ILE A 492 -0.28 -8.36 16.28
CA ILE A 492 -1.11 -7.22 16.71
C ILE A 492 -1.78 -6.56 15.50
N SER A 493 -1.08 -6.41 14.37
CA SER A 493 -1.65 -5.90 13.11
C SER A 493 -2.74 -6.81 12.54
N SER A 494 -2.58 -8.13 12.65
CA SER A 494 -3.59 -9.11 12.23
C SER A 494 -4.89 -9.00 13.01
N LEU A 495 -4.87 -8.62 14.29
CA LEU A 495 -6.11 -8.37 15.06
C LEU A 495 -6.91 -7.22 14.45
N TRP A 496 -6.25 -6.14 14.04
CA TRP A 496 -6.88 -5.00 13.38
C TRP A 496 -7.43 -5.38 11.99
N PHE A 497 -6.65 -6.13 11.20
CA PHE A 497 -7.12 -6.59 9.89
C PHE A 497 -8.30 -7.58 10.01
N SER A 498 -8.28 -8.46 11.01
CA SER A 498 -9.41 -9.35 11.35
C SER A 498 -10.67 -8.60 11.75
N ALA A 499 -10.51 -7.40 12.29
CA ALA A 499 -11.60 -6.54 12.69
C ALA A 499 -12.19 -5.68 11.56
N LEU A 500 -11.56 -5.60 10.38
CA LEU A 500 -12.18 -4.92 9.23
C LEU A 500 -13.45 -5.68 8.75
N PRO A 501 -14.51 -4.95 8.34
CA PRO A 501 -15.55 -5.50 7.47
C PRO A 501 -14.97 -6.06 6.17
N GLU A 502 -15.60 -7.07 5.59
CA GLU A 502 -15.08 -7.76 4.41
C GLU A 502 -14.90 -6.84 3.21
N ASP A 503 -15.89 -5.98 2.94
CA ASP A 503 -15.81 -4.94 1.89
C ASP A 503 -14.67 -3.95 2.15
N SER A 504 -14.39 -3.63 3.41
CA SER A 504 -13.28 -2.75 3.80
C SER A 504 -11.91 -3.42 3.64
N LYS A 505 -11.79 -4.73 3.85
CA LYS A 505 -10.57 -5.49 3.51
C LYS A 505 -10.30 -5.44 2.01
N ILE A 506 -11.34 -5.65 1.19
CA ILE A 506 -11.27 -5.60 -0.27
C ILE A 506 -10.88 -4.18 -0.73
N ALA A 507 -11.56 -3.14 -0.25
CA ALA A 507 -11.26 -1.76 -0.60
C ALA A 507 -9.85 -1.32 -0.16
N LEU A 508 -9.39 -1.72 1.04
CA LEU A 508 -8.03 -1.47 1.50
C LEU A 508 -7.01 -2.11 0.57
N PHE A 509 -7.27 -3.35 0.15
CA PHE A 509 -6.42 -4.05 -0.79
C PHE A 509 -6.35 -3.35 -2.15
N HIS A 510 -7.49 -2.91 -2.70
CA HIS A 510 -7.52 -2.14 -3.95
C HIS A 510 -6.73 -0.81 -3.85
N ARG A 511 -6.89 -0.06 -2.74
CA ARG A 511 -6.10 1.15 -2.50
C ARG A 511 -4.61 0.82 -2.51
N LEU A 512 -4.20 -0.23 -1.79
CA LEU A 512 -2.80 -0.64 -1.74
C LEU A 512 -2.28 -1.11 -3.12
N ARG A 513 -3.04 -1.85 -3.92
CA ARG A 513 -2.65 -2.16 -5.31
C ARG A 513 -2.43 -0.89 -6.13
N ALA A 514 -3.40 0.01 -6.12
CA ALA A 514 -3.30 1.29 -6.81
C ALA A 514 -2.08 2.12 -6.36
N GLU A 515 -1.76 2.15 -5.06
CA GLU A 515 -0.56 2.82 -4.52
C GLU A 515 0.78 2.19 -4.98
N SER A 516 0.80 0.93 -5.41
CA SER A 516 1.99 0.30 -6.03
C SER A 516 2.03 0.40 -7.55
N GLU A 517 0.88 0.61 -8.19
CA GLU A 517 0.75 0.71 -9.65
C GLU A 517 0.78 2.16 -10.14
N MET A 518 0.40 3.11 -9.27
CA MET A 518 0.96 4.46 -9.27
C MET A 518 2.48 4.32 -9.30
N PRO A 519 3.19 4.91 -10.29
CA PRO A 519 4.63 4.94 -10.23
C PRO A 519 5.03 5.57 -8.89
N SER A 520 5.95 4.92 -8.17
CA SER A 520 6.88 5.68 -7.35
C SER A 520 7.54 6.67 -8.30
N GLY A 521 7.02 7.92 -8.30
CA GLY A 521 7.20 8.84 -9.41
C GLY A 521 8.67 8.91 -9.79
N PRO A 522 9.06 8.49 -11.00
CA PRO A 522 10.48 8.40 -11.30
C PRO A 522 11.07 9.79 -11.25
N SER A 523 12.04 9.98 -10.36
CA SER A 523 13.25 10.68 -10.77
C SER A 523 13.67 10.04 -12.10
N LEU A 524 13.49 10.78 -13.20
CA LEU A 524 13.63 10.23 -14.56
C LEU A 524 15.11 9.90 -14.83
N LYS A 525 15.55 8.74 -14.33
CA LYS A 525 16.74 8.06 -14.81
C LYS A 525 16.41 7.48 -16.18
N VAL A 526 16.55 8.31 -17.21
CA VAL A 526 16.79 7.80 -18.56
C VAL A 526 18.23 7.32 -18.55
N ASP A 527 18.42 6.04 -18.25
CA ASP A 527 19.70 5.40 -18.54
C ASP A 527 19.81 5.28 -20.07
N THR A 528 20.81 5.94 -20.65
CA THR A 528 21.04 5.98 -22.09
C THR A 528 22.04 4.92 -22.56
N THR A 529 22.34 3.92 -21.73
CA THR A 529 23.10 2.73 -22.10
C THR A 529 22.12 1.59 -22.40
N HIS A 530 21.94 1.08 -23.63
CA HIS A 530 22.83 1.08 -24.79
C HIS A 530 22.11 1.44 -26.10
N PHE A 531 22.71 2.34 -26.89
CA PHE A 531 22.85 2.08 -28.32
C PHE A 531 24.28 1.57 -28.54
N GLU A 532 24.44 0.31 -28.94
CA GLU A 532 25.72 -0.17 -29.45
C GLU A 532 25.98 0.50 -30.82
N VAL A 533 26.76 1.58 -30.79
CA VAL A 533 27.54 2.01 -31.96
C VAL A 533 28.94 1.43 -31.77
N ASN A 534 29.37 0.60 -32.71
CA ASN A 534 30.68 -0.06 -32.67
C ASN A 534 31.83 0.96 -32.51
N GLY A 535 32.41 1.02 -31.30
CA GLY A 535 33.53 1.88 -30.95
C GLY A 535 33.78 1.86 -29.43
N GLU A 536 35.03 1.71 -29.01
CA GLU A 536 35.39 1.58 -27.59
C GLU A 536 35.09 2.86 -26.80
N VAL A 537 34.40 2.74 -25.66
CA VAL A 537 34.09 3.87 -24.77
C VAL A 537 35.30 4.16 -23.87
N PRO A 538 35.82 5.40 -23.82
CA PRO A 538 36.98 5.73 -23.00
C PRO A 538 36.73 5.60 -21.49
N GLU A 539 37.71 5.02 -20.78
CA GLU A 539 37.61 4.63 -19.36
C GLU A 539 37.39 5.79 -18.38
N ALA A 540 37.51 7.05 -18.83
CA ALA A 540 37.32 8.25 -18.02
C ALA A 540 35.85 8.61 -17.72
N ILE A 541 34.87 7.89 -18.31
CA ILE A 541 33.43 8.21 -18.19
C ILE A 541 32.71 7.37 -17.11
N LYS A 542 33.33 6.27 -16.63
CA LYS A 542 32.68 5.31 -15.71
C LYS A 542 32.45 5.84 -14.28
N ASP A 543 33.15 6.89 -13.85
CA ASP A 543 33.25 7.31 -12.45
C ASP A 543 32.70 8.74 -12.13
N MET A 544 31.82 9.31 -12.97
CA MET A 544 31.20 10.63 -12.69
C MET A 544 29.72 10.52 -12.26
N GLU A 545 29.38 11.10 -11.10
CA GLU A 545 27.99 11.21 -10.64
C GLU A 545 27.16 12.21 -11.49
N PRO A 546 25.82 12.04 -11.60
CA PRO A 546 24.98 12.88 -12.47
C PRO A 546 24.83 14.32 -11.96
N ILE A 547 25.01 15.29 -12.86
CA ILE A 547 24.77 16.72 -12.60
C ILE A 547 23.40 17.13 -13.14
N GLU A 548 22.54 17.71 -12.29
CA GLU A 548 21.26 18.28 -12.72
C GLU A 548 21.46 19.57 -13.54
N LEU A 549 20.93 19.61 -14.77
CA LEU A 549 20.96 20.78 -15.66
C LEU A 549 19.58 21.43 -15.81
N ARG A 550 19.53 22.76 -15.88
CA ARG A 550 18.28 23.53 -16.02
C ARG A 550 17.79 23.49 -17.47
N PRO A 551 16.49 23.77 -17.74
CA PRO A 551 15.90 23.62 -19.08
C PRO A 551 16.63 24.37 -20.21
N LEU A 552 17.23 25.54 -19.92
CA LEU A 552 18.01 26.30 -20.91
C LEU A 552 19.38 25.66 -21.20
N GLU A 553 20.01 25.05 -20.21
CA GLU A 553 21.28 24.33 -20.36
C GLU A 553 21.02 23.05 -21.18
N MET A 554 19.98 22.29 -20.81
CA MET A 554 19.52 21.12 -21.56
C MET A 554 19.15 21.46 -23.02
N ALA A 555 18.46 22.58 -23.26
CA ALA A 555 18.13 23.01 -24.61
C ALA A 555 19.37 23.40 -25.46
N ASN A 556 20.41 23.98 -24.85
CA ASN A 556 21.69 24.22 -25.55
C ASN A 556 22.42 22.89 -25.87
N VAL A 557 22.43 21.93 -24.93
CA VAL A 557 23.01 20.60 -25.16
C VAL A 557 22.34 19.91 -26.34
N MET A 558 21.00 19.93 -26.40
CA MET A 558 20.24 19.36 -27.51
C MET A 558 20.58 20.00 -28.87
N VAL A 559 20.83 21.32 -28.93
CA VAL A 559 21.36 21.98 -30.15
C VAL A 559 22.77 21.48 -30.48
N SER A 560 23.69 21.38 -29.51
CA SER A 560 25.07 20.96 -29.78
C SER A 560 25.21 19.52 -30.29
N ILE A 561 24.28 18.64 -29.92
CA ILE A 561 24.23 17.25 -30.41
C ILE A 561 23.33 17.06 -31.64
N GLY A 562 22.90 18.16 -32.29
CA GLY A 562 22.09 18.12 -33.52
C GLY A 562 20.61 17.76 -33.34
N ARG A 563 20.13 17.58 -32.10
CA ARG A 563 18.72 17.33 -31.76
C ARG A 563 17.92 18.64 -31.67
N THR A 564 17.87 19.35 -32.80
CA THR A 564 17.16 20.63 -32.93
C THR A 564 15.64 20.48 -32.78
N ASP A 565 15.10 19.28 -32.96
CA ASP A 565 13.71 18.90 -32.65
C ASP A 565 13.41 18.98 -31.14
N LEU A 566 14.25 18.37 -30.31
CA LEU A 566 14.08 18.38 -28.85
C LEU A 566 14.42 19.74 -28.25
N ALA A 567 15.47 20.40 -28.73
CA ALA A 567 15.82 21.76 -28.32
C ALA A 567 14.68 22.77 -28.57
N ARG A 568 13.95 22.59 -29.68
CA ARG A 568 12.77 23.36 -30.05
C ARG A 568 11.61 23.09 -29.09
N ALA A 569 11.23 21.83 -28.91
CA ALA A 569 10.13 21.45 -28.02
C ALA A 569 10.33 21.95 -26.56
N ILE A 570 11.54 21.79 -26.01
CA ILE A 570 11.89 22.30 -24.66
C ILE A 570 11.72 23.83 -24.61
N SER A 571 12.18 24.54 -25.64
CA SER A 571 12.16 26.01 -25.68
C SER A 571 10.76 26.58 -25.91
N GLU A 572 9.92 25.91 -26.69
CA GLU A 572 8.52 26.29 -26.90
C GLU A 572 7.69 26.13 -25.61
N VAL A 573 7.83 25.01 -24.89
CA VAL A 573 7.18 24.80 -23.58
C VAL A 573 7.67 25.83 -22.55
N CYS A 574 8.95 26.20 -22.57
CA CYS A 574 9.46 27.26 -21.68
C CYS A 574 8.92 28.64 -22.06
N LEU A 575 8.71 28.93 -23.35
CA LEU A 575 8.14 30.19 -23.83
C LEU A 575 6.62 30.29 -23.60
N GLN A 576 5.88 29.17 -23.55
CA GLN A 576 4.48 29.17 -23.10
C GLN A 576 4.37 29.67 -21.65
N LYS A 577 5.32 29.30 -20.78
CA LYS A 577 5.36 29.71 -19.37
C LYS A 577 6.00 31.09 -19.14
N ASN A 578 6.99 31.46 -19.94
CA ASN A 578 7.63 32.77 -19.90
C ASN A 578 7.89 33.32 -21.32
N PRO A 579 6.88 33.96 -21.94
CA PRO A 579 6.98 34.41 -23.34
C PRO A 579 8.11 35.40 -23.63
N SER A 580 8.57 36.17 -22.63
CA SER A 580 9.61 37.19 -22.80
C SER A 580 11.05 36.62 -22.73
N SER A 581 11.22 35.31 -22.51
CA SER A 581 12.54 34.67 -22.37
C SER A 581 13.38 34.75 -23.65
N ARG A 582 14.25 35.78 -23.74
CA ARG A 582 15.16 36.00 -24.87
C ARG A 582 16.08 34.80 -25.13
N ALA A 583 16.48 34.09 -24.09
CA ALA A 583 17.39 32.95 -24.19
C ALA A 583 16.78 31.76 -24.94
N HIS A 584 15.53 31.37 -24.64
CA HIS A 584 14.87 30.28 -25.37
C HIS A 584 14.50 30.67 -26.81
N ARG A 585 14.21 31.96 -27.09
CA ARG A 585 14.07 32.45 -28.47
C ARG A 585 15.37 32.32 -29.28
N VAL A 586 16.54 32.51 -28.64
CA VAL A 586 17.85 32.27 -29.28
C VAL A 586 18.08 30.79 -29.55
N ILE A 587 17.60 29.87 -28.69
CA ILE A 587 17.63 28.43 -29.00
C ILE A 587 16.80 28.11 -30.24
N LEU A 588 15.57 28.63 -30.34
CA LEU A 588 14.72 28.42 -31.52
C LEU A 588 15.42 28.91 -32.80
N ALA A 589 16.00 30.12 -32.78
CA ALA A 589 16.77 30.65 -33.92
C ALA A 589 18.01 29.79 -34.27
N LYS A 590 18.67 29.14 -33.30
CA LYS A 590 19.72 28.14 -33.57
C LYS A 590 19.15 26.86 -34.19
N CYS A 591 17.96 26.42 -33.78
CA CYS A 591 17.27 25.26 -34.35
C CYS A 591 16.79 25.50 -35.79
N ASP A 592 16.41 26.74 -36.11
CA ASP A 592 15.99 27.16 -37.46
C ASP A 592 17.16 27.35 -38.43
N SER A 593 18.35 27.68 -37.94
CA SER A 593 19.52 28.01 -38.78
C SER A 593 20.42 26.82 -39.16
N GLY A 594 20.15 25.62 -38.64
CA GLY A 594 20.77 24.36 -39.07
C GLY A 594 22.28 24.22 -38.84
N ARG A 595 22.95 25.19 -38.23
CA ARG A 595 24.40 25.16 -37.96
C ARG A 595 24.67 24.61 -36.56
N VAL A 596 25.06 23.33 -36.49
CA VAL A 596 25.68 22.76 -35.30
C VAL A 596 27.07 23.41 -35.12
N ALA A 597 27.21 24.22 -34.07
CA ALA A 597 28.46 24.91 -33.77
C ALA A 597 29.42 23.97 -33.02
N ASN A 598 30.22 23.20 -33.77
CA ASN A 598 31.45 22.64 -33.24
C ASN A 598 32.45 23.78 -32.98
N ALA A 599 32.89 23.92 -31.72
CA ALA A 599 33.97 24.80 -31.33
C ALA A 599 34.69 24.24 -30.10
N GLY A 600 35.49 23.19 -30.31
CA GLY A 600 36.69 22.98 -29.49
C GLY A 600 37.75 24.04 -29.85
N PRO A 601 38.68 24.36 -28.95
CA PRO A 601 39.60 25.47 -29.16
C PRO A 601 40.77 25.06 -30.05
N GLU A 602 41.05 25.85 -31.09
CA GLU A 602 42.43 26.01 -31.58
C GLU A 602 42.66 27.40 -32.18
N SER A 603 43.92 27.83 -32.12
CA SER A 603 44.40 29.21 -32.18
C SER A 603 44.36 29.90 -33.55
N ALA A 604 43.99 31.18 -33.57
CA ALA A 604 44.60 32.19 -34.45
C ALA A 604 44.36 33.64 -33.93
N GLU A 605 45.43 34.34 -33.58
CA GLU A 605 45.56 35.81 -33.58
C GLU A 605 45.82 36.33 -35.02
N PRO A 606 45.91 37.65 -35.30
CA PRO A 606 45.27 38.82 -34.67
C PRO A 606 44.62 39.77 -35.72
N ALA A 607 43.92 40.82 -35.27
CA ALA A 607 43.81 42.11 -36.01
C ALA A 607 43.23 43.23 -35.13
N ASP A 608 43.90 44.37 -35.15
CA ASP A 608 43.71 45.60 -34.36
C ASP A 608 42.38 46.35 -34.54
N GLY A 609 42.00 47.17 -33.54
CA GLY A 609 40.89 48.13 -33.64
C GLY A 609 40.46 48.76 -32.30
N GLU A 610 41.06 49.88 -31.92
CA GLU A 610 40.70 50.75 -30.78
C GLU A 610 39.35 51.52 -31.00
N PRO A 611 38.90 52.42 -30.09
CA PRO A 611 38.47 52.18 -28.70
C PRO A 611 37.12 52.88 -28.36
N ALA A 612 36.56 52.65 -27.17
CA ALA A 612 35.69 53.62 -26.48
C ALA A 612 35.64 53.37 -24.95
N GLU A 613 35.81 54.44 -24.17
CA GLU A 613 35.84 54.48 -22.70
C GLU A 613 34.41 54.35 -22.10
N THR A 614 34.19 53.95 -20.84
CA THR A 614 34.38 54.84 -19.67
C THR A 614 34.24 54.14 -18.30
N THR A 615 35.16 54.49 -17.39
CA THR A 615 35.03 54.66 -15.90
C THR A 615 34.20 53.65 -15.09
N GLU A 616 34.84 52.73 -14.34
CA GLU A 616 35.36 52.92 -12.96
C GLU A 616 34.34 52.64 -11.82
N THR A 617 34.56 51.57 -11.07
CA THR A 617 35.00 51.65 -9.64
C THR A 617 35.37 50.27 -9.07
N LYS A 618 36.37 50.27 -8.19
CA LYS A 618 36.94 49.13 -7.41
C LYS A 618 36.61 49.36 -5.91
N PRO A 619 37.02 48.52 -4.91
CA PRO A 619 37.94 47.36 -4.95
C PRO A 619 37.51 46.10 -4.16
N ALA A 620 38.28 45.01 -4.34
CA ALA A 620 38.79 43.99 -3.38
C ALA A 620 37.89 43.46 -2.22
N ILE A 621 37.93 42.17 -1.85
CA ILE A 621 39.10 41.46 -1.27
C ILE A 621 39.05 39.95 -1.57
N GLY A 622 40.20 39.36 -1.93
CA GLY A 622 40.55 37.95 -1.64
C GLY A 622 41.75 37.92 -0.67
N GLY A 623 42.18 36.84 -0.04
CA GLY A 623 41.96 35.40 -0.27
C GLY A 623 43.31 34.65 -0.15
N ARG A 624 43.29 33.32 0.10
CA ARG A 624 44.46 32.41 0.31
C ARG A 624 45.07 32.50 1.74
N THR A 625 45.74 31.49 2.31
CA THR A 625 46.46 30.31 1.75
C THR A 625 46.25 28.98 2.52
N LYS A 626 46.72 27.87 1.93
CA LYS A 626 46.86 26.50 2.49
C LYS A 626 48.37 26.19 2.78
N THR A 627 48.84 25.09 3.41
CA THR A 627 48.12 23.87 3.83
C THR A 627 48.46 23.31 5.25
N PRO A 628 49.51 22.49 5.52
CA PRO A 628 49.22 21.20 6.18
C PRO A 628 50.05 20.87 7.44
N PHE A 629 49.54 19.97 8.28
CA PHE A 629 50.35 18.92 8.95
C PHE A 629 49.50 17.70 9.33
N ARG A 630 50.14 16.57 9.65
CA ARG A 630 49.57 15.21 9.60
C ARG A 630 49.96 14.40 10.85
N PHE A 631 49.11 13.43 11.23
CA PHE A 631 49.30 12.38 12.25
C PHE A 631 49.38 12.78 13.74
N PHE A 632 48.59 12.12 14.60
CA PHE A 632 49.07 10.99 15.42
C PHE A 632 47.92 10.11 15.96
N ARG A 633 48.23 8.86 16.31
CA ARG A 633 47.34 7.85 16.94
C ARG A 633 47.78 7.60 18.40
N SER A 634 46.84 7.65 19.34
CA SER A 634 46.77 6.89 20.62
C SER A 634 45.51 7.38 21.36
N GLY A 635 44.81 6.63 22.21
CA GLY A 635 45.10 5.34 22.84
C GLY A 635 45.20 5.52 24.35
N GLY A 636 44.13 5.20 25.11
CA GLY A 636 44.15 5.33 26.57
C GLY A 636 42.80 5.04 27.24
N LYS A 637 42.80 4.09 28.19
CA LYS A 637 41.68 3.77 29.09
C LYS A 637 41.66 4.74 30.28
N GLY A 638 40.51 4.91 30.94
CA GLY A 638 40.44 5.52 32.27
C GLY A 638 39.02 5.55 32.82
N ALA A 639 38.78 4.91 33.96
CA ALA A 639 37.46 4.81 34.58
C ALA A 639 37.21 5.92 35.61
N LYS A 640 35.95 6.35 35.73
CA LYS A 640 35.21 6.46 36.99
C LYS A 640 33.71 6.60 36.72
#